data_AF-A0A2E9L9J2-F1
#
_entry.id   AF-A0A2E9L9J2-F1
#
_cell.length_a   1.000
_cell.length_b   1.000
_cell.length_c   1.000
_cell.angle_alpha   90.00
_cell.angle_beta   90.00
_cell.angle_gamma   90.00
#
_symmetry.space_group_name_H-M   'P 1'
#
loop_
_entity.id
_entity.type
_entity.pdbx_description
1 polymer ?
#
loop_
_entity_poly.entity_id
_entity_poly.type
_entity_poly.pdbx_seq_one_letter_code
_entity_poly.pdbx_strand_id
1 'polypeptide(L)'
;MPTPRSRVSTFLVCLMLAQLAAPFAMGQPLPTIDVNTDAELDLLAQVGILPTKEHAQGWYDPAEGIGSIDLLYRQATITPLEDWPERTQEKVLNGNYVLTHTYPVPSDWLLDLEQAGIDCFSFLPVTGFHCEVEKKSIDELAQLDIEGVLQLDPTDKVRSKLIKAMLGENIGAASLFYQSDFVPVHGVLSGKSLPDGIHERDDIRITYHVGRFATFDVDRTTNALSWLVEQGEIEWLEQKPWAFSANDVADTVLKAPDLWDQSTMNGINSSWNGVDGSGIIVTVADSGLDSGVNDSTMHADFSDHILDIVSWGMTASEASTCGSQADDGASDIDGHGTHVAGSVLGDGTNSSGNIKGMAPEAQLYFQAIGVWCANAATSPRDARYSLNGLPSNLTELFKAGADNGSRVHTNSWGSAENGAYNTYSMQADIAARDYQNMTILFSAGNNGVDANGNGEVDLDSLGAPASAKSVLTVGASENNRPTINSVWGTTKYSAPISSDRLADNISGLAAFSSRGPTDDNRLKPDIVAPGTFILSALTRYNTKSVGWMPYNASYVYMGGTSMSTPLTAGATALLLEHLIDNMGHEDPNSSLVKAIFAASATDMVGQYSSASNGAGETAPNNHEGWGRVDMRSALNTSWIDNESVTTGVNRGWSFNVPSNAPDLNVVVAWTDKESTPSAGTNLVNDLDIAIKDPSGTWTELSNNVDTLRGLKFSNPAQGTWEVHINGTNVPVGPQFFSVAINQETTLVNLTEDADFDGVEDDDDDCPNTYGTSTIDREGCPDSDGDGYSNPDSTWTVNNGADAFPSEITQWADQDFDGYGDNAAGFEADACITILGNSTSDRFGCLDDDGDGYSNNDATWLVSNGADACNSVKAFSNIDRNGCPDEDGDGASDPDPTGINGSIWTVTDGADAYLGDATQWADQDGDGYGDNPPPATEGDACNTTPGTSYQDRFGCDDTDGDGYSDGDATWTVAQGADAFPNEPSQWADQDGDGYGDNASGVNADNCPTTFGTSTELGNLGCSDLDSDGYADADDAFPTDSTQWSDADGDGYGDESTGTNPDACPTVTGTSTLDRFGCPDSDSDGASDEDLSGTNGPVWTIADGADILPNDASQWEDSDGDGFGDNPSGTNGDACPA
;
A
#
# COMPACT_ATOMS: atom_id res chain seq x y z
N MET A 1 -16.46 57.90 11.07
CA MET A 1 -17.70 57.81 11.87
C MET A 1 -18.72 57.11 10.99
N PRO A 2 -19.22 55.93 11.35
CA PRO A 2 -19.95 55.72 12.61
C PRO A 2 -19.23 54.78 13.62
N THR A 3 -20.01 54.08 14.45
CA THR A 3 -19.65 53.36 15.69
C THR A 3 -19.32 51.87 15.51
N PRO A 4 -18.57 51.25 16.45
CA PRO A 4 -18.31 49.81 16.47
C PRO A 4 -19.53 48.97 16.91
N ARG A 5 -19.48 47.66 16.66
CA ARG A 5 -20.35 46.63 17.26
C ARG A 5 -19.51 45.63 18.09
N SER A 6 -20.19 44.81 18.88
CA SER A 6 -19.66 44.11 20.05
C SER A 6 -19.05 42.73 19.80
N ARG A 7 -17.96 42.39 20.52
CA ARG A 7 -17.49 41.02 20.71
C ARG A 7 -18.41 40.22 21.64
N VAL A 8 -18.79 39.02 21.20
CA VAL A 8 -19.23 37.83 21.97
C VAL A 8 -18.83 36.65 21.06
N SER A 9 -18.25 35.52 21.50
CA SER A 9 -18.00 35.02 22.85
C SER A 9 -16.56 34.49 23.01
N THR A 10 -16.04 34.45 24.24
CA THR A 10 -14.83 33.69 24.59
C THR A 10 -15.03 33.15 26.00
N PHE A 11 -15.20 31.84 26.16
CA PHE A 11 -15.66 31.26 27.42
C PHE A 11 -15.14 29.84 27.67
N LEU A 12 -13.81 29.64 27.74
CA LEU A 12 -13.26 28.41 28.36
C LEU A 12 -11.77 28.40 28.81
N VAL A 13 -11.13 29.55 29.11
CA VAL A 13 -9.86 29.57 29.89
C VAL A 13 -9.86 30.71 30.92
N CYS A 14 -10.28 30.42 32.17
CA CYS A 14 -10.07 31.31 33.34
C CYS A 14 -10.50 30.65 34.66
N LEU A 15 -9.70 29.75 35.26
CA LEU A 15 -10.00 29.25 36.61
C LEU A 15 -8.80 28.78 37.46
N MET A 16 -7.63 29.43 37.36
CA MET A 16 -6.65 29.39 38.46
C MET A 16 -5.65 30.56 38.42
N LEU A 17 -5.98 31.68 39.07
CA LEU A 17 -5.02 32.67 39.61
C LEU A 17 -5.75 33.75 40.42
N ALA A 18 -5.82 33.58 41.75
CA ALA A 18 -6.56 34.51 42.62
C ALA A 18 -6.07 34.52 44.09
N GLN A 19 -4.77 34.75 44.33
CA GLN A 19 -4.28 35.24 45.63
C GLN A 19 -2.80 35.68 45.63
N LEU A 20 -2.56 37.00 45.56
CA LEU A 20 -2.03 37.82 46.67
C LEU A 20 -1.65 39.22 46.19
N ALA A 21 -1.69 40.20 47.08
CA ALA A 21 -1.23 41.56 46.81
C ALA A 21 -0.74 42.25 48.09
N ALA A 22 0.21 43.18 47.91
CA ALA A 22 0.82 44.09 48.89
C ALA A 22 1.83 43.49 49.90
N PRO A 23 2.76 44.29 50.46
CA PRO A 23 3.12 45.70 50.15
C PRO A 23 4.62 45.94 49.85
N PHE A 24 4.95 47.13 49.33
CA PHE A 24 6.32 47.68 49.23
C PHE A 24 7.13 47.55 50.54
N ALA A 25 8.34 46.97 50.49
CA ALA A 25 9.34 47.14 51.55
C ALA A 25 10.79 46.80 51.11
N MET A 26 11.59 47.86 50.88
CA MET A 26 13.07 47.88 50.90
C MET A 26 13.82 47.03 49.85
N GLY A 27 14.89 47.59 49.28
CA GLY A 27 15.68 46.91 48.25
C GLY A 27 16.33 45.62 48.76
N GLN A 28 16.25 44.58 47.94
CA GLN A 28 17.02 43.36 48.12
C GLN A 28 18.53 43.67 48.04
N PRO A 29 19.41 42.85 48.66
CA PRO A 29 20.78 42.77 48.17
C PRO A 29 20.78 42.32 46.70
N LEU A 30 21.81 42.66 45.92
CA LEU A 30 21.99 42.06 44.60
C LEU A 30 22.05 40.51 44.74
N PRO A 31 21.46 39.77 43.80
CA PRO A 31 21.37 38.32 43.87
C PRO A 31 22.76 37.66 43.88
N THR A 32 22.82 36.41 44.37
CA THR A 32 24.10 35.71 44.52
C THR A 32 24.48 35.00 43.23
N ILE A 33 25.55 35.50 42.60
CA ILE A 33 26.24 34.86 41.49
C ILE A 33 26.60 33.41 41.86
N ASP A 34 26.00 32.44 41.18
CA ASP A 34 26.36 31.03 41.27
C ASP A 34 27.22 30.61 40.08
N VAL A 35 28.18 29.72 40.34
CA VAL A 35 29.14 29.22 39.33
C VAL A 35 29.50 27.78 39.68
N ASN A 36 28.67 26.84 39.25
CA ASN A 36 28.99 25.43 39.24
C ASN A 36 29.80 25.13 37.97
N THR A 37 31.07 24.74 38.10
CA THR A 37 32.00 24.62 36.96
C THR A 37 32.06 23.22 36.38
N ASP A 38 31.69 23.07 35.10
CA ASP A 38 31.92 21.86 34.33
C ASP A 38 33.40 21.70 33.91
N ALA A 39 33.80 20.49 33.56
CA ALA A 39 35.14 20.13 33.09
C ALA A 39 35.53 20.85 31.78
N GLU A 40 34.56 21.27 30.96
CA GLU A 40 34.84 22.05 29.75
C GLU A 40 35.12 23.54 30.06
N LEU A 41 34.59 24.09 31.16
CA LEU A 41 34.98 25.40 31.68
C LEU A 41 36.41 25.36 32.27
N ASP A 42 36.78 24.27 32.94
CA ASP A 42 38.16 24.01 33.40
C ASP A 42 39.16 23.85 32.22
N LEU A 43 38.69 23.38 31.06
CA LEU A 43 39.47 23.32 29.82
C LEU A 43 39.66 24.71 29.19
N LEU A 44 38.58 25.49 29.06
CA LEU A 44 38.60 26.88 28.55
C LEU A 44 39.57 27.77 29.35
N ALA A 45 39.60 27.59 30.67
CA ALA A 45 40.50 28.30 31.57
C ALA A 45 42.00 28.12 31.24
N GLN A 46 42.39 27.02 30.58
CA GLN A 46 43.80 26.76 30.24
C GLN A 46 44.35 27.67 29.13
N VAL A 47 43.49 28.20 28.26
CA VAL A 47 43.85 29.19 27.23
C VAL A 47 43.46 30.63 27.62
N GLY A 48 43.09 30.84 28.89
CA GLY A 48 42.77 32.17 29.43
C GLY A 48 41.33 32.64 29.19
N ILE A 49 40.45 31.79 28.67
CA ILE A 49 39.01 32.08 28.53
C ILE A 49 38.35 31.71 29.85
N LEU A 50 37.72 32.68 30.52
CA LEU A 50 37.18 32.53 31.87
C LEU A 50 35.76 33.11 31.92
N PRO A 51 34.82 32.48 32.67
CA PRO A 51 33.51 33.07 32.95
C PRO A 51 33.64 34.51 33.45
N THR A 52 32.86 35.44 32.90
CA THR A 52 32.81 36.83 33.38
C THR A 52 32.27 36.93 34.79
N LYS A 53 31.29 36.07 35.13
CA LYS A 53 30.55 36.03 36.40
C LYS A 53 29.73 37.29 36.66
N GLU A 54 29.30 37.95 35.58
CA GLU A 54 28.48 39.16 35.63
C GLU A 54 27.00 38.87 35.30
N HIS A 55 26.12 39.76 35.75
CA HIS A 55 24.66 39.59 35.60
C HIS A 55 24.18 39.74 34.15
N ALA A 56 24.85 40.58 33.34
CA ALA A 56 24.53 40.72 31.91
C ALA A 56 24.69 39.40 31.14
N GLN A 57 25.59 38.52 31.61
CA GLN A 57 25.87 37.19 31.08
C GLN A 57 25.07 36.08 31.79
N GLY A 58 24.09 36.41 32.64
CA GLY A 58 23.19 35.41 33.24
C GLY A 58 23.82 34.49 34.28
N TRP A 59 24.94 34.90 34.91
CA TRP A 59 25.59 34.12 35.99
C TRP A 59 24.94 34.36 37.37
N TYR A 60 23.67 33.97 37.53
CA TYR A 60 22.93 34.02 38.80
C TYR A 60 21.74 33.04 38.79
N ASP A 61 21.11 32.82 39.94
CA ASP A 61 20.04 31.81 40.13
C ASP A 61 18.89 32.00 39.10
N PRO A 62 18.53 30.97 38.31
CA PRO A 62 17.40 31.02 37.38
C PRO A 62 16.07 31.43 38.02
N ALA A 63 15.86 31.16 39.32
CA ALA A 63 14.67 31.59 40.06
C ALA A 63 14.62 33.11 40.34
N GLU A 64 15.69 33.85 40.02
CA GLU A 64 15.82 35.30 40.15
C GLU A 64 15.83 36.01 38.77
N GLY A 65 15.54 35.30 37.67
CA GLY A 65 15.30 35.82 36.32
C GLY A 65 13.86 35.55 35.84
N ILE A 66 13.59 35.72 34.54
CA ILE A 66 12.31 35.31 33.91
C ILE A 66 12.37 33.93 33.24
N GLY A 67 13.56 33.36 33.08
CA GLY A 67 13.80 32.07 32.45
C GLY A 67 15.28 31.84 32.19
N SER A 68 15.61 30.84 31.37
CA SER A 68 16.98 30.55 30.92
C SER A 68 17.02 30.25 29.42
N ILE A 69 18.17 30.49 28.81
CA ILE A 69 18.52 30.01 27.47
C ILE A 69 19.56 28.91 27.62
N ASP A 70 19.36 27.81 26.91
CA ASP A 70 20.27 26.67 26.95
C ASP A 70 21.38 26.86 25.90
N LEU A 71 22.62 27.01 26.38
CA LEU A 71 23.83 27.20 25.60
C LEU A 71 24.75 25.99 25.81
N LEU A 72 25.66 25.73 24.87
CA LEU A 72 26.42 24.47 24.79
C LEU A 72 27.11 24.02 26.09
N TYR A 73 27.53 24.94 26.97
CA TYR A 73 28.20 24.61 28.24
C TYR A 73 27.43 24.98 29.51
N ARG A 74 26.25 25.62 29.39
CA ARG A 74 25.45 26.06 30.54
C ARG A 74 24.05 26.54 30.14
N GLN A 75 23.12 26.47 31.09
CA GLN A 75 21.91 27.30 31.04
C GLN A 75 22.28 28.72 31.51
N ALA A 76 21.89 29.75 30.76
CA ALA A 76 22.17 31.15 31.06
C ALA A 76 20.89 31.90 31.44
N THR A 77 20.86 32.51 32.64
CA THR A 77 19.64 33.14 33.18
C THR A 77 19.30 34.44 32.46
N ILE A 78 18.07 34.54 31.95
CA ILE A 78 17.54 35.72 31.24
C ILE A 78 17.23 36.82 32.26
N THR A 79 17.81 37.99 32.06
CA THR A 79 17.55 39.16 32.91
C THR A 79 16.26 39.87 32.48
N PRO A 80 15.31 40.13 33.39
CA PRO A 80 14.11 40.89 33.04
C PRO A 80 14.49 42.28 32.51
N LEU A 81 13.82 42.75 31.46
CA LEU A 81 14.17 44.00 30.79
C LEU A 81 14.07 45.22 31.75
N GLU A 82 13.11 45.21 32.67
CA GLU A 82 12.96 46.26 33.69
C GLU A 82 14.09 46.28 34.74
N ASP A 83 14.73 45.12 34.96
CA ASP A 83 15.81 44.93 35.94
C ASP A 83 17.20 45.25 35.38
N TRP A 84 17.37 45.24 34.05
CA TRP A 84 18.66 45.45 33.38
C TRP A 84 19.42 46.68 33.90
N PRO A 85 18.81 47.87 34.05
CA PRO A 85 19.51 49.06 34.56
C PRO A 85 20.01 49.00 36.00
N GLU A 86 19.42 48.15 36.85
CA GLU A 86 19.87 47.98 38.23
C GLU A 86 20.93 46.88 38.34
N ARG A 87 20.86 45.84 37.50
CA ARG A 87 21.82 44.73 37.48
C ARG A 87 23.10 45.01 36.68
N THR A 88 23.01 45.72 35.55
CA THR A 88 24.15 45.96 34.62
C THR A 88 24.66 47.41 34.62
N GLN A 89 23.90 48.34 35.21
CA GLN A 89 24.10 49.80 35.15
C GLN A 89 23.89 50.43 33.75
N GLU A 90 23.56 49.64 32.73
CA GLU A 90 23.28 50.09 31.38
C GLU A 90 21.82 50.56 31.22
N LYS A 91 21.61 51.69 30.53
CA LYS A 91 20.27 52.31 30.37
C LYS A 91 19.83 52.50 28.93
N VAL A 92 20.75 52.25 28.01
CA VAL A 92 20.58 52.32 26.56
C VAL A 92 21.48 51.24 26.00
N LEU A 93 20.89 50.22 25.38
CA LEU A 93 21.62 49.09 24.80
C LEU A 93 22.26 49.55 23.47
N ASN A 94 23.54 49.24 23.28
CA ASN A 94 24.29 49.52 22.05
C ASN A 94 25.34 48.41 21.80
N GLY A 95 25.03 47.47 20.91
CA GLY A 95 25.85 46.28 20.66
C GLY A 95 24.99 45.04 20.43
N ASN A 96 25.56 43.86 20.59
CA ASN A 96 24.86 42.59 20.41
C ASN A 96 24.30 42.06 21.74
N TYR A 97 23.02 41.69 21.75
CA TYR A 97 22.29 41.17 22.91
C TYR A 97 21.32 40.09 22.45
N VAL A 98 21.05 39.11 23.30
CA VAL A 98 19.92 38.20 23.14
C VAL A 98 18.70 38.85 23.76
N LEU A 99 17.65 39.05 22.96
CA LEU A 99 16.38 39.67 23.35
C LEU A 99 15.29 38.59 23.37
N THR A 100 14.48 38.53 24.43
CA THR A 100 13.52 37.43 24.64
C THR A 100 12.08 37.91 24.72
N HIS A 101 11.15 37.16 24.12
CA HIS A 101 9.71 37.41 24.21
C HIS A 101 9.03 36.41 25.17
N THR A 102 7.75 36.63 25.49
CA THR A 102 6.90 35.62 26.14
C THR A 102 6.70 34.40 25.21
N TYR A 103 6.57 33.20 25.78
CA TYR A 103 6.30 31.98 25.00
C TYR A 103 4.78 31.77 24.77
N PRO A 104 4.32 31.33 23.58
CA PRO A 104 5.09 31.15 22.34
C PRO A 104 5.37 32.48 21.63
N VAL A 105 6.43 32.52 20.82
CA VAL A 105 6.87 33.75 20.15
C VAL A 105 6.00 34.01 18.90
N PRO A 106 5.41 35.21 18.72
CA PRO A 106 4.66 35.56 17.53
C PRO A 106 5.55 35.61 16.28
N SER A 107 5.12 34.99 15.18
CA SER A 107 5.90 34.93 13.93
C SER A 107 6.18 36.32 13.32
N ASP A 108 5.31 37.30 13.55
CA ASP A 108 5.49 38.70 13.09
C ASP A 108 6.54 39.48 13.91
N TRP A 109 6.93 39.00 15.11
CA TRP A 109 7.73 39.77 16.05
C TRP A 109 9.10 40.19 15.49
N LEU A 110 9.73 39.34 14.68
CA LEU A 110 11.01 39.65 14.03
C LEU A 110 10.88 40.85 13.06
N LEU A 111 9.74 40.98 12.38
CA LEU A 111 9.46 42.11 11.47
C LEU A 111 9.19 43.40 12.24
N ASP A 112 8.61 43.33 13.44
CA ASP A 112 8.44 44.50 14.31
C ASP A 112 9.78 44.97 14.91
N LEU A 113 10.69 44.04 15.22
CA LEU A 113 12.07 44.35 15.62
C LEU A 113 12.87 44.97 14.45
N GLU A 114 12.79 44.42 13.24
CA GLU A 114 13.43 44.99 12.04
C GLU A 114 12.88 46.41 11.74
N GLN A 115 11.56 46.59 11.77
CA GLN A 115 10.92 47.90 11.59
C GLN A 115 11.32 48.91 12.67
N ALA A 116 11.62 48.44 13.89
CA ALA A 116 12.16 49.28 14.95
C ALA A 116 13.65 49.63 14.72
N GLY A 117 14.37 48.96 13.83
CA GLY A 117 15.81 49.09 13.65
C GLY A 117 16.60 48.32 14.71
N ILE A 118 16.26 47.05 14.87
CA ILE A 118 17.00 46.04 15.64
C ILE A 118 17.19 44.85 14.68
N ASP A 119 18.43 44.61 14.23
CA ASP A 119 18.72 43.52 13.29
C ASP A 119 18.92 42.22 14.08
N CYS A 120 17.97 41.29 14.00
CA CYS A 120 18.05 39.97 14.67
C CYS A 120 18.54 38.88 13.71
N PHE A 121 19.43 37.99 14.18
CA PHE A 121 20.16 37.06 13.30
C PHE A 121 20.12 35.58 13.70
N SER A 122 20.20 35.24 14.98
CA SER A 122 20.23 33.84 15.47
C SER A 122 19.11 33.62 16.47
N PHE A 123 18.26 32.61 16.26
CA PHE A 123 17.34 32.16 17.31
C PHE A 123 18.12 31.37 18.38
N LEU A 124 17.75 31.57 19.63
CA LEU A 124 18.30 30.91 20.81
C LEU A 124 17.10 30.41 21.64
N PRO A 125 16.74 29.11 21.53
CA PRO A 125 15.55 28.57 22.17
C PRO A 125 15.51 28.79 23.70
N VAL A 126 14.33 28.95 24.30
CA VAL A 126 12.99 28.77 23.70
C VAL A 126 12.30 30.06 23.24
N THR A 127 12.85 31.25 23.52
CA THR A 127 12.21 32.54 23.16
C THR A 127 13.16 33.68 22.76
N GLY A 128 14.46 33.44 22.63
CA GLY A 128 15.45 34.49 22.38
C GLY A 128 15.86 34.65 20.92
N PHE A 129 16.14 35.87 20.49
CA PHE A 129 16.95 36.14 19.29
C PHE A 129 18.20 36.95 19.67
N HIS A 130 19.37 36.55 19.15
CA HIS A 130 20.58 37.36 19.21
C HIS A 130 20.52 38.44 18.13
N CYS A 131 20.57 39.71 18.56
CA CYS A 131 20.31 40.88 17.73
C CYS A 131 21.33 42.01 17.96
N GLU A 132 21.61 42.77 16.91
CA GLU A 132 22.38 44.02 16.94
C GLU A 132 21.43 45.19 17.26
N VAL A 133 21.63 45.81 18.43
CA VAL A 133 20.75 46.85 18.99
C VAL A 133 21.42 48.21 18.87
N GLU A 134 20.90 49.07 17.99
CA GLU A 134 21.38 50.46 17.82
C GLU A 134 20.69 51.43 18.80
N LYS A 135 21.30 51.63 19.99
CA LYS A 135 21.05 52.73 20.94
C LYS A 135 19.62 52.83 21.44
N LYS A 136 19.01 51.69 21.79
CA LYS A 136 17.64 51.61 22.32
C LYS A 136 17.59 51.79 23.83
N SER A 137 16.73 52.65 24.33
CA SER A 137 16.42 52.71 25.75
C SER A 137 15.47 51.58 26.18
N ILE A 138 15.48 51.24 27.47
CA ILE A 138 14.60 50.23 28.06
C ILE A 138 13.12 50.52 27.77
N ASP A 139 12.70 51.78 27.85
CA ASP A 139 11.33 52.21 27.54
C ASP A 139 10.95 51.97 26.06
N GLU A 140 11.91 51.98 25.13
CA GLU A 140 11.69 51.69 23.71
C GLU A 140 11.65 50.18 23.44
N LEU A 141 12.49 49.39 24.11
CA LEU A 141 12.52 47.93 23.99
C LEU A 141 11.23 47.31 24.57
N ALA A 142 10.72 47.84 25.69
CA ALA A 142 9.48 47.42 26.31
C ALA A 142 8.21 47.79 25.49
N GLN A 143 8.34 48.60 24.44
CA GLN A 143 7.28 48.88 23.47
C GLN A 143 7.29 47.90 22.27
N LEU A 144 8.26 46.98 22.23
CA LEU A 144 8.41 45.91 21.25
C LEU A 144 8.19 44.54 21.91
N ASP A 145 7.46 44.49 23.02
CA ASP A 145 7.16 43.30 23.83
C ASP A 145 8.37 42.41 24.21
N ILE A 146 9.57 43.01 24.25
CA ILE A 146 10.78 42.38 24.80
C ILE A 146 10.61 42.23 26.31
N GLU A 147 10.59 40.99 26.79
CA GLU A 147 10.45 40.66 28.22
C GLU A 147 11.81 40.68 28.94
N GLY A 148 12.88 40.28 28.25
CA GLY A 148 14.21 40.12 28.84
C GLY A 148 15.40 40.22 27.89
N VAL A 149 16.58 40.25 28.49
CA VAL A 149 17.88 40.50 27.86
C VAL A 149 18.96 39.60 28.45
N LEU A 150 19.88 39.13 27.60
CA LEU A 150 21.10 38.40 27.96
C LEU A 150 22.24 38.83 27.02
N GLN A 151 23.49 38.74 27.45
CA GLN A 151 24.67 38.77 26.59
C GLN A 151 25.39 37.42 26.66
N LEU A 152 25.88 36.91 25.52
CA LEU A 152 26.69 35.69 25.49
C LEU A 152 28.03 35.92 26.22
N ASP A 153 28.41 35.03 27.13
CA ASP A 153 29.71 35.07 27.81
C ASP A 153 30.81 34.60 26.84
N PRO A 154 32.05 35.12 26.94
CA PRO A 154 33.25 34.48 26.39
C PRO A 154 33.26 32.94 26.45
N THR A 155 32.79 32.30 27.53
CA THR A 155 32.73 30.83 27.59
C THR A 155 31.80 30.19 26.57
N ASP A 156 30.74 30.90 26.16
CA ASP A 156 29.64 30.36 25.37
C ASP A 156 29.88 30.46 23.86
N LYS A 157 31.03 31.05 23.47
CA LYS A 157 31.34 31.48 22.10
C LYS A 157 32.42 30.63 21.41
N VAL A 158 32.85 29.50 21.97
CA VAL A 158 34.00 28.75 21.42
C VAL A 158 33.96 27.24 21.66
N ARG A 159 34.19 26.44 20.62
CA ARG A 159 34.18 24.97 20.71
C ARG A 159 35.35 24.42 21.54
N SER A 160 35.08 23.57 22.52
CA SER A 160 36.09 22.93 23.38
C SER A 160 37.15 22.13 22.60
N LYS A 161 36.79 21.62 21.41
CA LYS A 161 37.71 20.95 20.47
C LYS A 161 38.73 21.90 19.82
N LEU A 162 38.38 23.17 19.59
CA LEU A 162 39.35 24.20 19.22
C LEU A 162 40.34 24.45 20.36
N ILE A 163 39.89 24.44 21.62
CA ILE A 163 40.77 24.58 22.79
C ILE A 163 41.80 23.44 22.83
N LYS A 164 41.35 22.20 22.62
CA LYS A 164 42.23 21.01 22.51
C LYS A 164 43.26 21.17 21.37
N ALA A 165 42.85 21.68 20.20
CA ALA A 165 43.77 21.96 19.09
C ALA A 165 44.79 23.06 19.40
N MET A 166 44.37 24.14 20.07
CA MET A 166 45.23 25.26 20.48
C MET A 166 46.28 24.85 21.52
N LEU A 167 45.91 23.95 22.45
CA LEU A 167 46.82 23.33 23.43
C LEU A 167 47.77 22.30 22.78
N GLY A 168 47.58 21.95 21.50
CA GLY A 168 48.38 20.97 20.77
C GLY A 168 48.04 19.52 21.09
N GLU A 169 46.83 19.26 21.59
CA GLU A 169 46.34 17.90 21.85
C GLU A 169 45.90 17.19 20.56
N ASN A 170 45.73 15.86 20.65
CA ASN A 170 45.30 15.04 19.52
C ASN A 170 43.77 15.03 19.41
N ILE A 171 43.23 15.79 18.46
CA ILE A 171 41.81 15.87 18.10
C ILE A 171 41.43 14.95 16.92
N GLY A 172 42.04 13.77 16.85
CA GLY A 172 41.77 12.76 15.82
C GLY A 172 42.50 13.02 14.50
N ALA A 173 41.92 12.58 13.37
CA ALA A 173 42.56 12.66 12.04
C ALA A 173 42.92 14.10 11.61
N ALA A 174 42.15 15.09 12.06
CA ALA A 174 42.38 16.50 11.76
C ALA A 174 43.66 17.06 12.41
N SER A 175 44.24 16.40 13.42
CA SER A 175 45.43 16.85 14.17
C SER A 175 46.70 17.03 13.34
N LEU A 176 46.71 16.60 12.07
CA LEU A 176 47.81 16.84 11.14
C LEU A 176 47.86 18.29 10.62
N PHE A 177 46.72 18.99 10.64
CA PHE A 177 46.57 20.34 10.07
C PHE A 177 46.72 21.45 11.13
N TYR A 178 46.63 21.08 12.42
CA TYR A 178 46.76 21.97 13.58
C TYR A 178 48.18 22.04 14.20
N GLN A 179 49.19 21.55 13.49
CA GLN A 179 50.57 21.46 14.01
C GLN A 179 51.35 22.78 13.86
N SER A 180 50.87 23.69 13.00
CA SER A 180 51.36 25.07 12.83
C SER A 180 51.17 25.91 14.10
N ASP A 181 51.99 26.95 14.26
CA ASP A 181 51.81 27.93 15.35
C ASP A 181 50.61 28.86 15.11
N PHE A 182 50.14 28.96 13.86
CA PHE A 182 48.85 29.54 13.49
C PHE A 182 47.83 28.41 13.24
N VAL A 183 46.69 28.48 13.93
CA VAL A 183 45.57 27.52 13.90
C VAL A 183 44.42 28.11 13.08
N PRO A 184 43.88 27.40 12.07
CA PRO A 184 42.73 27.88 11.29
C PRO A 184 41.41 27.71 12.07
N VAL A 185 40.72 28.83 12.30
CA VAL A 185 39.48 28.96 13.07
C VAL A 185 38.36 29.46 12.15
N HIS A 186 37.24 28.75 12.11
CA HIS A 186 35.98 29.24 11.56
C HIS A 186 35.21 30.02 12.64
N GLY A 187 34.47 31.05 12.24
CA GLY A 187 33.69 31.86 13.17
C GLY A 187 32.37 32.36 12.60
N VAL A 188 31.38 32.46 13.49
CA VAL A 188 30.12 33.17 13.27
C VAL A 188 30.20 34.53 13.95
N LEU A 189 29.85 35.56 13.22
CA LEU A 189 29.75 36.93 13.69
C LEU A 189 28.33 37.19 14.22
N SER A 190 28.22 37.92 15.33
CA SER A 190 26.93 38.31 15.92
C SER A 190 26.07 39.07 14.90
N GLY A 191 26.67 40.05 14.22
CA GLY A 191 26.11 40.74 13.06
C GLY A 191 26.88 40.44 11.78
N LYS A 192 27.08 41.45 10.92
CA LYS A 192 27.80 41.32 9.62
C LYS A 192 29.20 41.96 9.62
N SER A 193 29.63 42.50 10.76
CA SER A 193 30.87 43.26 10.95
C SER A 193 31.93 42.44 11.69
N LEU A 194 33.20 42.57 11.28
CA LEU A 194 34.33 42.04 12.06
C LEU A 194 34.61 42.92 13.30
N PRO A 195 35.18 42.38 14.39
CA PRO A 195 35.46 43.15 15.60
C PRO A 195 36.37 44.36 15.38
N ASP A 196 36.05 45.45 16.09
CA ASP A 196 36.80 46.70 15.99
C ASP A 196 38.28 46.51 16.42
N GLY A 197 39.21 47.01 15.63
CA GLY A 197 40.66 46.86 15.88
C GLY A 197 41.28 45.52 15.47
N ILE A 198 40.54 44.53 14.95
CA ILE A 198 41.09 43.24 14.50
C ILE A 198 42.23 43.41 13.46
N HIS A 199 42.13 44.42 12.60
CA HIS A 199 43.12 44.74 11.57
C HIS A 199 44.41 45.39 12.11
N GLU A 200 44.47 45.72 13.41
CA GLU A 200 45.67 46.27 14.06
C GLU A 200 46.57 45.17 14.68
N ARG A 201 46.13 43.90 14.65
CA ARG A 201 46.84 42.74 15.20
C ARG A 201 47.61 41.96 14.13
N ASP A 202 48.74 41.38 14.51
CA ASP A 202 49.58 40.52 13.66
C ASP A 202 49.55 39.02 14.06
N ASP A 203 48.92 38.72 15.20
CA ASP A 203 48.66 37.37 15.73
C ASP A 203 47.30 36.77 15.32
N ILE A 204 46.50 37.52 14.55
CA ILE A 204 45.28 37.07 13.87
C ILE A 204 45.39 37.44 12.39
N ARG A 205 45.02 36.54 11.48
CA ARG A 205 44.92 36.84 10.04
C ARG A 205 43.57 36.42 9.53
N ILE A 206 42.78 37.39 9.06
CA ILE A 206 41.51 37.10 8.38
C ILE A 206 41.84 36.51 7.01
N THR A 207 41.49 35.24 6.80
CA THR A 207 41.68 34.53 5.53
C THR A 207 40.40 34.50 4.69
N TYR A 208 39.24 34.62 5.32
CA TYR A 208 37.93 34.77 4.67
C TYR A 208 37.00 35.62 5.55
N HIS A 209 36.11 36.43 4.93
CA HIS A 209 34.96 37.06 5.60
C HIS A 209 33.89 37.42 4.55
N VAL A 210 32.69 36.85 4.70
CA VAL A 210 31.48 37.20 3.93
C VAL A 210 30.26 37.08 4.83
N GLY A 211 29.44 38.14 4.90
CA GLY A 211 28.23 38.17 5.72
C GLY A 211 28.55 37.92 7.19
N ARG A 212 27.97 36.86 7.77
CA ARG A 212 28.20 36.43 9.15
C ARG A 212 29.36 35.43 9.33
N PHE A 213 29.96 34.94 8.23
CA PHE A 213 30.99 33.89 8.31
C PHE A 213 32.39 34.44 8.09
N ALA A 214 33.33 34.07 8.95
CA ALA A 214 34.74 34.45 8.83
C ALA A 214 35.67 33.27 9.13
N THR A 215 36.86 33.31 8.53
CA THR A 215 37.96 32.36 8.82
C THR A 215 39.18 33.16 9.25
N PHE A 216 39.81 32.71 10.33
CA PHE A 216 40.96 33.34 10.97
C PHE A 216 42.11 32.34 11.12
N ASP A 217 43.32 32.68 10.68
CA ASP A 217 44.53 32.02 11.18
C ASP A 217 44.89 32.69 12.52
N VAL A 218 44.90 31.94 13.62
CA VAL A 218 45.08 32.46 14.99
C VAL A 218 46.37 31.92 15.62
N ASP A 219 47.28 32.79 16.10
CA ASP A 219 48.54 32.37 16.72
C ASP A 219 48.30 31.78 18.12
N ARG A 220 48.50 30.46 18.26
CA ARG A 220 48.28 29.72 19.52
C ARG A 220 49.26 30.06 20.64
N THR A 221 50.32 30.83 20.36
CA THR A 221 51.33 31.24 21.35
C THR A 221 51.00 32.59 22.01
N THR A 222 49.88 33.21 21.62
CA THR A 222 49.45 34.56 22.01
C THR A 222 48.09 34.54 22.74
N ASN A 223 47.54 35.71 23.06
CA ASN A 223 46.15 35.84 23.54
C ASN A 223 45.15 36.11 22.39
N ALA A 224 45.50 35.81 21.15
CA ALA A 224 44.67 36.08 19.97
C ALA A 224 43.28 35.43 20.06
N LEU A 225 43.19 34.15 20.47
CA LEU A 225 41.89 33.49 20.62
C LEU A 225 41.06 34.07 21.76
N SER A 226 41.62 34.25 22.96
CA SER A 226 40.85 34.81 24.08
C SER A 226 40.37 36.23 23.78
N TRP A 227 41.18 37.04 23.08
CA TRP A 227 40.76 38.34 22.61
C TRP A 227 39.61 38.27 21.60
N LEU A 228 39.65 37.39 20.59
CA LEU A 228 38.52 37.23 19.66
C LEU A 228 37.23 36.86 20.41
N VAL A 229 37.32 35.91 21.33
CA VAL A 229 36.20 35.41 22.14
C VAL A 229 35.64 36.49 23.08
N GLU A 230 36.46 37.43 23.55
CA GLU A 230 36.03 38.61 24.33
C GLU A 230 35.22 39.63 23.52
N GLN A 231 35.22 39.60 22.18
CA GLN A 231 34.59 40.65 21.36
C GLN A 231 33.06 40.49 21.25
N GLY A 232 32.34 41.60 21.14
CA GLY A 232 30.87 41.62 21.06
C GLY A 232 30.34 41.16 19.70
N GLU A 233 31.15 41.31 18.66
CA GLU A 233 30.86 40.98 17.26
C GLU A 233 31.11 39.51 16.92
N ILE A 234 31.68 38.72 17.84
CA ILE A 234 31.81 37.26 17.72
C ILE A 234 30.66 36.57 18.45
N GLU A 235 29.99 35.64 17.77
CA GLU A 235 28.96 34.75 18.32
C GLU A 235 29.52 33.34 18.57
N TRP A 236 30.35 32.81 17.66
CA TRP A 236 30.92 31.47 17.77
C TRP A 236 32.29 31.36 17.10
N LEU A 237 33.18 30.50 17.63
CA LEU A 237 34.47 30.12 17.04
C LEU A 237 34.73 28.61 17.18
N GLU A 238 35.21 27.97 16.13
CA GLU A 238 35.56 26.55 16.11
C GLU A 238 36.71 26.25 15.15
N GLN A 239 37.32 25.07 15.25
CA GLN A 239 38.42 24.68 14.36
C GLN A 239 37.90 24.32 12.95
N LYS A 240 38.58 24.74 11.86
CA LYS A 240 38.18 24.43 10.47
C LYS A 240 37.95 22.91 10.24
N PRO A 241 36.74 22.45 9.87
CA PRO A 241 36.45 21.02 9.78
C PRO A 241 37.09 20.32 8.55
N TRP A 242 37.28 18.98 8.59
CA TRP A 242 38.06 18.19 7.62
C TRP A 242 37.48 16.78 7.32
N ALA A 243 37.53 16.27 6.07
CA ALA A 243 36.71 15.11 5.60
C ALA A 243 37.33 14.09 4.58
N PHE A 244 36.66 12.93 4.34
CA PHE A 244 37.11 11.71 3.57
C PHE A 244 35.94 10.78 3.01
N SER A 245 36.18 9.78 2.11
CA SER A 245 35.19 9.36 1.02
C SER A 245 35.21 7.86 0.39
N ALA A 246 34.18 7.30 -0.37
CA ALA A 246 34.09 5.98 -1.21
C ALA A 246 32.72 5.56 -1.99
N ASN A 247 32.54 4.52 -2.92
CA ASN A 247 31.23 3.73 -3.37
C ASN A 247 31.33 2.37 -4.30
N ASP A 248 30.53 1.53 -5.11
CA ASP A 248 29.11 1.12 -5.65
C ASP A 248 28.57 -0.40 -5.56
N VAL A 249 27.43 -0.83 -6.17
CA VAL A 249 26.71 -2.18 -6.05
C VAL A 249 25.80 -2.33 -4.83
N ALA A 250 25.02 -1.31 -4.53
CA ALA A 250 23.85 -1.45 -3.67
C ALA A 250 22.52 -1.63 -4.42
N ASP A 251 22.52 -1.51 -5.76
CA ASP A 251 21.34 -1.46 -6.63
C ASP A 251 20.23 -2.45 -6.23
N THR A 252 20.60 -3.73 -6.14
CA THR A 252 19.71 -4.87 -5.89
C THR A 252 19.23 -4.90 -4.42
N VAL A 253 19.96 -4.26 -3.51
CA VAL A 253 19.64 -4.15 -2.08
C VAL A 253 18.72 -2.95 -1.80
N LEU A 254 18.81 -1.91 -2.64
CA LEU A 254 17.90 -0.75 -2.66
C LEU A 254 16.69 -0.95 -3.59
N LYS A 255 16.70 -2.02 -4.41
CA LYS A 255 15.72 -2.33 -5.47
C LYS A 255 15.66 -1.30 -6.61
N ALA A 256 16.75 -0.58 -6.88
CA ALA A 256 16.85 0.26 -8.08
C ALA A 256 16.58 -0.48 -9.42
N PRO A 257 16.93 -1.78 -9.58
CA PRO A 257 16.58 -2.54 -10.79
C PRO A 257 15.08 -2.68 -11.05
N ASP A 258 14.23 -2.62 -10.03
CA ASP A 258 12.77 -2.70 -10.17
C ASP A 258 12.20 -1.43 -10.84
N LEU A 259 12.94 -0.32 -10.81
CA LEU A 259 12.58 0.97 -11.38
C LEU A 259 13.07 1.12 -12.82
N TRP A 260 14.26 0.58 -13.14
CA TRP A 260 14.79 0.56 -14.51
C TRP A 260 13.98 -0.32 -15.47
N ASP A 261 13.29 -1.35 -14.95
CA ASP A 261 12.55 -2.30 -15.79
C ASP A 261 11.12 -1.82 -16.06
N GLN A 262 10.88 -1.38 -17.30
CA GLN A 262 9.55 -0.99 -17.81
C GLN A 262 8.46 -2.04 -17.52
N SER A 263 8.76 -3.35 -17.54
CA SER A 263 7.72 -4.37 -17.28
C SER A 263 7.31 -4.44 -15.80
N THR A 264 8.23 -4.09 -14.91
CA THR A 264 8.10 -4.05 -13.46
C THR A 264 7.45 -2.73 -12.97
N MET A 265 7.61 -1.64 -13.74
CA MET A 265 6.88 -0.37 -13.58
C MET A 265 5.45 -0.44 -14.15
N ASN A 266 5.28 -0.89 -15.40
CA ASN A 266 3.97 -1.18 -16.01
C ASN A 266 3.12 -2.16 -15.17
N GLY A 267 3.79 -3.02 -14.38
CA GLY A 267 3.18 -3.99 -13.47
C GLY A 267 2.77 -3.42 -12.10
N ILE A 268 3.12 -2.17 -11.77
CA ILE A 268 2.45 -1.38 -10.73
C ILE A 268 1.25 -0.68 -11.37
N ASN A 269 1.53 0.20 -12.33
CA ASN A 269 0.57 1.06 -12.99
C ASN A 269 0.90 1.09 -14.49
N SER A 270 -0.10 0.84 -15.34
CA SER A 270 0.12 0.67 -16.78
C SER A 270 0.40 1.97 -17.55
N SER A 271 0.38 3.12 -16.87
CA SER A 271 0.86 4.40 -17.41
C SER A 271 2.34 4.69 -17.11
N TRP A 272 2.96 4.01 -16.13
CA TRP A 272 4.29 4.36 -15.63
C TRP A 272 5.43 3.80 -16.49
N ASN A 273 6.40 4.65 -16.78
CA ASN A 273 7.64 4.29 -17.47
C ASN A 273 8.74 3.83 -16.51
N GLY A 274 9.67 3.03 -17.05
CA GLY A 274 10.96 2.80 -16.40
C GLY A 274 11.70 4.13 -16.21
N VAL A 275 12.31 4.31 -15.04
CA VAL A 275 13.07 5.52 -14.69
C VAL A 275 14.55 5.17 -14.51
N ASP A 276 15.46 6.00 -15.02
CA ASP A 276 16.89 5.70 -15.13
C ASP A 276 17.85 6.88 -14.83
N GLY A 277 17.33 7.99 -14.35
CA GLY A 277 18.00 9.26 -14.12
C GLY A 277 17.66 10.34 -15.14
N SER A 278 16.97 9.99 -16.23
CA SER A 278 16.67 10.87 -17.35
C SER A 278 16.08 12.22 -16.90
N GLY A 279 16.60 13.30 -17.48
CA GLY A 279 16.19 14.68 -17.18
C GLY A 279 16.71 15.27 -15.86
N ILE A 280 17.19 14.45 -14.92
CA ILE A 280 17.69 14.92 -13.61
C ILE A 280 19.17 15.28 -13.68
N ILE A 281 19.51 16.48 -13.18
CA ILE A 281 20.89 16.94 -13.00
C ILE A 281 21.31 16.69 -11.54
N VAL A 282 22.44 16.01 -11.35
CA VAL A 282 23.04 15.72 -10.03
C VAL A 282 24.40 16.42 -9.90
N THR A 283 24.54 17.24 -8.86
CA THR A 283 25.85 17.75 -8.43
C THR A 283 26.57 16.71 -7.57
N VAL A 284 27.82 16.43 -7.91
CA VAL A 284 28.77 15.67 -7.07
C VAL A 284 29.91 16.59 -6.66
N ALA A 285 30.05 16.87 -5.38
CA ALA A 285 31.15 17.66 -4.83
C ALA A 285 32.18 16.76 -4.13
N ASP A 286 33.32 16.47 -4.77
CA ASP A 286 34.34 15.59 -4.19
C ASP A 286 35.76 15.76 -4.81
N SER A 287 36.67 14.80 -4.65
CA SER A 287 38.10 14.95 -4.92
C SER A 287 38.51 15.29 -6.35
N GLY A 288 37.70 14.92 -7.35
CA GLY A 288 37.98 15.07 -8.78
C GLY A 288 37.27 14.00 -9.62
N LEU A 289 37.32 14.10 -10.94
CA LEU A 289 36.69 13.15 -11.86
C LEU A 289 37.67 12.64 -12.92
N ASP A 290 38.24 11.44 -12.72
CA ASP A 290 39.24 10.76 -13.57
C ASP A 290 40.29 11.70 -14.21
N SER A 291 40.11 12.09 -15.48
CA SER A 291 41.02 12.98 -16.22
C SER A 291 40.93 14.46 -15.84
N GLY A 292 39.83 14.87 -15.20
CA GLY A 292 39.46 16.27 -14.95
C GLY A 292 38.98 17.04 -16.19
N VAL A 293 38.74 16.35 -17.31
CA VAL A 293 38.41 16.97 -18.60
C VAL A 293 37.34 16.15 -19.33
N ASN A 294 36.21 16.79 -19.67
CA ASN A 294 35.18 16.20 -20.52
C ASN A 294 35.67 16.14 -21.99
N ASP A 295 36.51 15.14 -22.29
CA ASP A 295 36.94 14.78 -23.65
C ASP A 295 37.13 13.26 -23.78
N SER A 296 37.67 12.78 -24.90
CA SER A 296 37.95 11.36 -25.14
C SER A 296 38.99 10.72 -24.18
N THR A 297 39.50 11.49 -23.20
CA THR A 297 40.31 11.00 -22.11
C THR A 297 39.54 10.82 -20.81
N MET A 298 38.26 11.19 -20.69
CA MET A 298 37.44 10.86 -19.52
C MET A 298 37.30 9.33 -19.32
N HIS A 299 36.92 8.89 -18.11
CA HIS A 299 36.50 7.51 -17.90
C HIS A 299 35.23 7.27 -18.70
N ALA A 300 35.17 6.18 -19.48
CA ALA A 300 34.13 5.99 -20.49
C ALA A 300 32.71 6.07 -19.90
N ASP A 301 32.57 5.66 -18.64
CA ASP A 301 31.28 5.58 -17.95
C ASP A 301 30.62 6.93 -17.58
N PHE A 302 31.21 8.05 -18.02
CA PHE A 302 30.65 9.41 -17.89
C PHE A 302 30.55 10.15 -19.23
N SER A 303 30.90 9.50 -20.34
CA SER A 303 31.46 10.21 -21.50
C SER A 303 30.45 10.94 -22.41
N ASP A 304 29.16 10.84 -22.13
CA ASP A 304 28.07 11.51 -22.84
C ASP A 304 27.10 12.32 -21.96
N HIS A 305 27.05 12.07 -20.64
CA HIS A 305 26.12 12.73 -19.70
C HIS A 305 26.78 13.71 -18.69
N ILE A 306 28.07 14.06 -18.85
CA ILE A 306 28.66 15.20 -18.11
C ILE A 306 28.12 16.53 -18.64
N LEU A 307 27.49 17.31 -17.75
CA LEU A 307 27.09 18.70 -17.99
C LEU A 307 28.30 19.64 -17.98
N ASP A 308 29.06 19.66 -16.88
CA ASP A 308 30.32 20.42 -16.73
C ASP A 308 31.18 19.88 -15.57
N ILE A 309 32.47 20.24 -15.55
CA ILE A 309 33.44 19.87 -14.51
C ILE A 309 34.16 21.15 -14.04
N VAL A 310 33.88 21.61 -12.83
CA VAL A 310 34.52 22.80 -12.25
C VAL A 310 35.57 22.42 -11.19
N SER A 311 36.67 23.17 -11.15
CA SER A 311 37.72 23.04 -10.14
C SER A 311 37.59 24.13 -9.08
N TRP A 312 37.62 23.75 -7.81
CA TRP A 312 37.56 24.65 -6.65
C TRP A 312 38.92 24.64 -5.95
N GLY A 313 39.66 25.74 -6.10
CA GLY A 313 40.99 25.90 -5.51
C GLY A 313 40.97 26.38 -4.05
N MET A 314 41.99 26.01 -3.28
CA MET A 314 42.21 26.53 -1.93
C MET A 314 42.57 28.02 -1.94
N THR A 315 42.44 28.73 -0.81
CA THR A 315 42.81 30.15 -0.74
C THR A 315 44.30 30.39 -0.97
N ALA A 316 44.66 31.63 -1.31
CA ALA A 316 46.07 32.02 -1.49
C ALA A 316 46.93 31.86 -0.20
N SER A 317 46.31 31.90 1.00
CA SER A 317 47.00 31.63 2.27
C SER A 317 47.30 30.13 2.42
N GLU A 318 46.30 29.29 2.14
CA GLU A 318 46.42 27.83 2.18
C GLU A 318 47.42 27.34 1.13
N ALA A 319 47.39 27.85 -0.11
CA ALA A 319 48.35 27.51 -1.15
C ALA A 319 49.80 27.83 -0.77
N SER A 320 50.03 28.98 -0.12
CA SER A 320 51.33 29.38 0.42
C SER A 320 51.80 28.45 1.55
N THR A 321 50.88 27.98 2.39
CA THR A 321 51.15 27.06 3.51
C THR A 321 51.40 25.64 3.02
N CYS A 322 50.60 25.18 2.05
CA CYS A 322 50.69 23.90 1.37
C CYS A 322 51.90 23.79 0.43
N GLY A 323 52.49 24.91 -0.01
CA GLY A 323 53.66 24.90 -0.90
C GLY A 323 53.35 24.42 -2.32
N SER A 324 52.11 24.63 -2.77
CA SER A 324 51.55 24.14 -4.04
C SER A 324 50.83 25.27 -4.80
N GLN A 325 50.17 24.92 -5.90
CA GLN A 325 49.22 25.84 -6.55
C GLN A 325 47.90 25.86 -5.76
N ALA A 326 47.15 26.96 -5.86
CA ALA A 326 45.84 27.09 -5.25
C ALA A 326 44.81 26.14 -5.88
N ASP A 327 44.86 26.04 -7.20
CA ASP A 327 44.08 25.14 -8.04
C ASP A 327 45.07 24.27 -8.86
N ASP A 328 44.95 22.95 -8.74
CA ASP A 328 45.67 21.96 -9.55
C ASP A 328 44.79 21.26 -10.61
N GLY A 329 43.51 21.63 -10.71
CA GLY A 329 42.55 21.14 -11.71
C GLY A 329 41.79 19.88 -11.28
N ALA A 330 40.64 19.66 -11.90
CA ALA A 330 39.63 18.68 -11.49
C ALA A 330 39.98 17.18 -11.69
N SER A 331 41.25 16.83 -11.90
CA SER A 331 41.68 15.45 -12.16
C SER A 331 41.75 14.62 -10.88
N ASP A 332 41.15 13.43 -10.87
CA ASP A 332 41.07 12.62 -9.66
C ASP A 332 42.37 11.83 -9.42
N ILE A 333 43.32 12.46 -8.73
CA ILE A 333 44.60 11.84 -8.37
C ILE A 333 44.43 10.88 -7.18
N ASP A 334 43.48 11.15 -6.29
CA ASP A 334 43.12 10.27 -5.16
C ASP A 334 42.44 8.98 -5.68
N GLY A 335 41.45 9.17 -6.57
CA GLY A 335 40.64 8.10 -7.16
C GLY A 335 39.28 7.91 -6.51
N HIS A 336 38.92 8.82 -5.63
CA HIS A 336 37.66 8.79 -4.91
C HIS A 336 36.49 9.42 -5.68
N GLY A 337 36.58 10.67 -6.13
CA GLY A 337 35.44 11.38 -6.70
C GLY A 337 34.90 10.71 -7.97
N THR A 338 35.79 10.06 -8.73
CA THR A 338 35.45 9.14 -9.82
C THR A 338 34.55 8.00 -9.35
N HIS A 339 34.84 7.45 -8.17
CA HIS A 339 34.11 6.36 -7.54
C HIS A 339 32.69 6.78 -7.16
N VAL A 340 32.54 7.93 -6.49
CA VAL A 340 31.24 8.49 -6.07
C VAL A 340 30.43 9.03 -7.24
N ALA A 341 31.05 9.53 -8.32
CA ALA A 341 30.34 9.87 -9.54
C ALA A 341 29.82 8.62 -10.27
N GLY A 342 30.64 7.57 -10.42
CA GLY A 342 30.29 6.30 -11.11
C GLY A 342 29.12 5.56 -10.50
N SER A 343 28.71 6.02 -9.33
CA SER A 343 27.81 5.42 -8.38
C SER A 343 26.45 6.08 -8.29
N VAL A 344 26.44 7.40 -8.42
CA VAL A 344 25.23 8.14 -8.72
C VAL A 344 24.74 7.67 -10.09
N LEU A 345 25.62 7.75 -11.11
CA LEU A 345 25.19 7.81 -12.51
C LEU A 345 26.13 7.20 -13.56
N GLY A 346 27.16 6.42 -13.19
CA GLY A 346 28.01 5.81 -14.22
C GLY A 346 27.23 4.81 -15.09
N ASP A 347 27.22 4.96 -16.41
CA ASP A 347 26.38 4.14 -17.32
C ASP A 347 26.80 2.65 -17.39
N GLY A 348 28.05 2.36 -17.02
CA GLY A 348 28.68 1.05 -17.12
C GLY A 348 29.28 0.72 -18.49
N THR A 349 29.59 1.69 -19.36
CA THR A 349 30.15 1.45 -20.70
C THR A 349 31.41 0.57 -20.68
N ASN A 350 32.35 0.75 -19.74
CA ASN A 350 33.52 -0.13 -19.63
C ASN A 350 33.20 -1.56 -19.16
N SER A 351 32.01 -1.81 -18.61
CA SER A 351 31.50 -3.12 -18.20
C SER A 351 30.44 -3.70 -19.14
N SER A 352 30.06 -2.96 -20.19
CA SER A 352 28.89 -3.24 -21.03
C SER A 352 27.57 -3.29 -20.22
N GLY A 353 27.37 -2.33 -19.30
CA GLY A 353 26.17 -2.17 -18.47
C GLY A 353 26.05 -3.14 -17.29
N ASN A 354 27.13 -3.81 -16.88
CA ASN A 354 27.14 -4.82 -15.80
C ASN A 354 27.57 -4.27 -14.42
N ILE A 355 28.15 -3.07 -14.38
CA ILE A 355 28.53 -2.31 -13.20
C ILE A 355 28.16 -0.86 -13.54
N LYS A 356 27.17 -0.30 -12.85
CA LYS A 356 26.62 1.04 -13.12
C LYS A 356 26.10 1.72 -11.86
N GLY A 357 25.92 3.03 -11.94
CA GLY A 357 25.29 3.85 -10.89
C GLY A 357 23.79 3.57 -10.76
N MET A 358 23.14 4.22 -9.77
CA MET A 358 21.70 4.02 -9.55
C MET A 358 20.85 4.71 -10.63
N ALA A 359 21.31 5.85 -11.14
CA ALA A 359 20.63 6.68 -12.14
C ALA A 359 21.57 6.91 -13.37
N PRO A 360 21.85 5.86 -14.17
CA PRO A 360 22.86 5.88 -15.24
C PRO A 360 22.67 6.92 -16.35
N GLU A 361 21.47 7.46 -16.56
CA GLU A 361 21.20 8.49 -17.59
C GLU A 361 21.06 9.91 -16.99
N ALA A 362 21.29 10.07 -15.68
CA ALA A 362 21.30 11.38 -15.03
C ALA A 362 22.51 12.22 -15.45
N GLN A 363 22.34 13.54 -15.50
CA GLN A 363 23.41 14.45 -15.91
C GLN A 363 24.33 14.82 -14.75
N LEU A 364 25.63 14.67 -14.95
CA LEU A 364 26.65 14.97 -13.94
C LEU A 364 27.14 16.42 -14.02
N TYR A 365 26.92 17.19 -12.96
CA TYR A 365 27.72 18.39 -12.68
C TYR A 365 28.76 18.06 -11.60
N PHE A 366 30.05 18.08 -11.96
CA PHE A 366 31.10 17.69 -11.02
C PHE A 366 31.84 18.92 -10.47
N GLN A 367 31.92 19.00 -9.14
CA GLN A 367 32.66 20.04 -8.41
C GLN A 367 33.90 19.41 -7.74
N ALA A 368 35.07 19.60 -8.33
CA ALA A 368 36.32 19.10 -7.80
C ALA A 368 36.85 20.01 -6.68
N ILE A 369 36.69 19.57 -5.43
CA ILE A 369 37.13 20.24 -4.19
C ILE A 369 38.40 19.62 -3.59
N GLY A 370 38.91 18.54 -4.20
CA GLY A 370 40.18 17.92 -3.86
C GLY A 370 41.36 18.63 -4.51
N VAL A 371 42.36 18.98 -3.71
CA VAL A 371 43.52 19.76 -4.15
C VAL A 371 44.83 19.27 -3.51
N TRP A 372 45.94 19.37 -4.26
CA TRP A 372 47.26 18.92 -3.82
C TRP A 372 47.92 19.90 -2.83
N CYS A 373 48.16 19.42 -1.61
CA CYS A 373 48.91 20.12 -0.55
C CYS A 373 50.31 19.51 -0.35
N ALA A 374 51.34 20.08 -0.98
CA ALA A 374 52.69 19.47 -1.03
C ALA A 374 53.36 19.30 0.34
N ASN A 375 53.10 20.21 1.27
CA ASN A 375 53.70 20.29 2.61
C ASN A 375 52.97 19.47 3.69
N ALA A 376 51.80 18.88 3.40
CA ALA A 376 51.05 18.14 4.43
C ALA A 376 51.82 16.91 4.95
N ALA A 377 51.66 16.63 6.25
CA ALA A 377 52.52 15.74 7.01
C ALA A 377 52.35 14.26 6.60
N THR A 378 53.41 13.64 6.08
CA THR A 378 53.31 12.34 5.41
C THR A 378 53.30 11.13 6.35
N SER A 379 52.11 10.58 6.64
CA SER A 379 51.85 9.12 6.60
C SER A 379 50.35 8.83 6.78
N PRO A 380 49.66 8.13 5.85
CA PRO A 380 50.17 7.55 4.60
C PRO A 380 50.53 8.63 3.56
N ARG A 381 50.83 8.25 2.31
CA ARG A 381 51.39 9.20 1.31
C ARG A 381 50.34 10.11 0.66
N ASP A 382 49.10 9.72 0.88
CA ASP A 382 47.88 10.13 0.19
C ASP A 382 47.21 11.32 0.92
N ALA A 383 47.60 11.54 2.19
CA ALA A 383 47.31 12.72 3.01
C ALA A 383 47.95 14.04 2.50
N ARG A 384 48.09 14.16 1.18
CA ARG A 384 48.45 15.36 0.42
C ARG A 384 47.48 15.67 -0.70
N TYR A 385 46.51 14.80 -1.03
CA TYR A 385 45.24 15.30 -1.52
C TYR A 385 44.39 15.71 -0.31
N SER A 386 43.66 16.80 -0.45
CA SER A 386 42.97 17.46 0.65
C SER A 386 41.74 18.18 0.13
N LEU A 387 40.63 18.17 0.89
CA LEU A 387 39.40 18.89 0.54
C LEU A 387 39.51 20.39 0.87
N ASN A 388 40.70 20.98 0.71
CA ASN A 388 40.95 22.41 0.91
C ASN A 388 40.36 23.28 -0.21
N GLY A 389 39.81 22.68 -1.28
CA GLY A 389 39.00 23.37 -2.27
C GLY A 389 37.60 23.73 -1.76
N LEU A 390 37.15 23.18 -0.63
CA LEU A 390 35.90 23.58 0.01
C LEU A 390 35.94 25.08 0.38
N PRO A 391 34.99 25.90 -0.13
CA PRO A 391 34.92 27.30 0.26
C PRO A 391 34.55 27.44 1.74
N SER A 392 35.02 28.50 2.40
CA SER A 392 34.66 28.77 3.81
C SER A 392 33.18 29.11 4.01
N ASN A 393 32.47 29.39 2.91
CA ASN A 393 31.02 29.46 2.85
C ASN A 393 30.50 28.44 1.84
N LEU A 394 29.92 27.36 2.33
CA LEU A 394 29.37 26.28 1.49
C LEU A 394 28.15 26.73 0.67
N THR A 395 27.46 27.82 1.00
CA THR A 395 26.33 28.30 0.17
C THR A 395 26.77 28.70 -1.24
N GLU A 396 28.04 29.08 -1.45
CA GLU A 396 28.62 29.30 -2.78
C GLU A 396 28.74 27.99 -3.59
N LEU A 397 29.08 26.88 -2.92
CA LEU A 397 29.20 25.54 -3.52
C LEU A 397 27.83 25.01 -3.95
N PHE A 398 26.86 25.03 -3.03
CA PHE A 398 25.49 24.60 -3.30
C PHE A 398 24.81 25.48 -4.36
N LYS A 399 25.02 26.81 -4.30
CA LYS A 399 24.49 27.73 -5.32
C LYS A 399 24.98 27.40 -6.73
N ALA A 400 26.24 27.03 -6.90
CA ALA A 400 26.75 26.66 -8.22
C ALA A 400 26.09 25.38 -8.77
N GLY A 401 25.66 24.46 -7.90
CA GLY A 401 24.83 23.31 -8.30
C GLY A 401 23.42 23.71 -8.72
N ALA A 402 22.75 24.53 -7.90
CA ALA A 402 21.39 25.01 -8.14
C ALA A 402 21.28 25.94 -9.37
N ASP A 403 22.24 26.85 -9.57
CA ASP A 403 22.31 27.75 -10.74
C ASP A 403 22.42 26.98 -12.07
N ASN A 404 22.98 25.76 -12.02
CA ASN A 404 23.07 24.83 -13.15
C ASN A 404 21.88 23.86 -13.26
N GLY A 405 20.82 24.03 -12.46
CA GLY A 405 19.59 23.23 -12.51
C GLY A 405 19.65 21.90 -11.76
N SER A 406 20.61 21.70 -10.85
CA SER A 406 20.72 20.45 -10.09
C SER A 406 19.54 20.26 -9.15
N ARG A 407 18.86 19.10 -9.23
CA ARG A 407 17.81 18.69 -8.29
C ARG A 407 18.34 17.84 -7.14
N VAL A 408 19.59 17.39 -7.24
CA VAL A 408 20.29 16.59 -6.23
C VAL A 408 21.72 17.13 -6.07
N HIS A 409 22.20 17.26 -4.84
CA HIS A 409 23.58 17.64 -4.54
C HIS A 409 24.17 16.70 -3.48
N THR A 410 25.09 15.83 -3.87
CA THR A 410 25.64 14.79 -2.99
C THR A 410 27.06 15.10 -2.54
N ASN A 411 27.29 14.88 -1.24
CA ASN A 411 28.50 15.28 -0.52
C ASN A 411 29.00 14.07 0.28
N SER A 412 29.95 13.33 -0.31
CA SER A 412 30.42 12.05 0.25
C SER A 412 31.54 12.23 1.29
N TRP A 413 31.54 13.40 1.93
CA TRP A 413 32.56 13.92 2.83
C TRP A 413 31.88 14.51 4.08
N GLY A 414 32.48 14.28 5.25
CA GLY A 414 32.06 14.87 6.51
C GLY A 414 33.19 14.87 7.54
N SER A 415 33.09 15.75 8.52
CA SER A 415 34.09 16.00 9.55
C SER A 415 33.73 15.35 10.88
N ALA A 416 34.73 14.76 11.56
CA ALA A 416 34.54 13.99 12.79
C ALA A 416 34.30 14.89 14.01
N GLU A 417 33.09 15.44 14.12
CA GLU A 417 32.73 16.49 15.08
C GLU A 417 31.82 16.05 16.23
N ASN A 418 31.48 14.76 16.33
CA ASN A 418 30.68 14.18 17.42
C ASN A 418 29.31 14.86 17.57
N GLY A 419 28.37 14.53 16.67
CA GLY A 419 26.97 14.98 16.75
C GLY A 419 26.74 16.47 16.46
N ALA A 420 27.75 17.31 16.62
CA ALA A 420 27.68 18.75 16.68
C ALA A 420 27.06 19.43 15.46
N TYR A 421 26.06 20.29 15.72
CA TYR A 421 25.70 21.35 14.79
C TYR A 421 26.83 22.39 14.73
N ASN A 422 27.32 22.69 13.53
CA ASN A 422 28.50 23.53 13.33
C ASN A 422 28.30 24.55 12.20
N THR A 423 29.31 25.38 11.91
CA THR A 423 29.24 26.41 10.86
C THR A 423 28.89 25.88 9.48
N TYR A 424 29.37 24.69 9.12
CA TYR A 424 28.97 24.04 7.87
C TYR A 424 27.55 23.44 7.93
N SER A 425 27.11 22.93 9.09
CA SER A 425 25.73 22.45 9.26
C SER A 425 24.71 23.58 9.10
N MET A 426 25.01 24.76 9.67
CA MET A 426 24.25 25.99 9.47
C MET A 426 24.19 26.40 7.99
N GLN A 427 25.33 26.39 7.30
CA GLN A 427 25.39 26.72 5.86
C GLN A 427 24.66 25.70 4.97
N ALA A 428 24.60 24.43 5.37
CA ALA A 428 23.84 23.40 4.67
C ALA A 428 22.33 23.54 4.88
N ASP A 429 21.87 23.91 6.09
CA ASP A 429 20.45 24.25 6.34
C ASP A 429 20.02 25.52 5.58
N ILE A 430 20.87 26.56 5.53
CA ILE A 430 20.64 27.75 4.69
C ILE A 430 20.43 27.33 3.24
N ALA A 431 21.34 26.54 2.68
CA ALA A 431 21.25 26.13 1.27
C ALA A 431 20.05 25.21 0.98
N ALA A 432 19.69 24.31 1.89
CA ALA A 432 18.47 23.52 1.75
C ALA A 432 17.21 24.40 1.77
N ARG A 433 17.20 25.49 2.55
CA ARG A 433 16.10 26.47 2.60
C ARG A 433 16.07 27.43 1.41
N ASP A 434 17.22 27.85 0.89
CA ASP A 434 17.33 28.71 -0.30
C ASP A 434 17.00 27.94 -1.60
N TYR A 435 17.26 26.63 -1.64
CA TYR A 435 17.05 25.75 -2.80
C TYR A 435 16.16 24.55 -2.42
N GLN A 436 14.93 24.84 -1.98
CA GLN A 436 14.02 23.83 -1.41
C GLN A 436 13.77 22.61 -2.32
N ASN A 437 13.83 22.80 -3.64
CA ASN A 437 13.65 21.78 -4.66
C ASN A 437 14.94 21.01 -5.05
N MET A 438 16.07 21.30 -4.40
CA MET A 438 17.34 20.56 -4.55
C MET A 438 17.61 19.74 -3.29
N THR A 439 17.58 18.41 -3.39
CA THR A 439 17.90 17.53 -2.25
C THR A 439 19.40 17.51 -2.01
N ILE A 440 19.82 18.02 -0.84
CA ILE A 440 21.23 18.01 -0.40
C ILE A 440 21.48 16.77 0.47
N LEU A 441 22.40 15.90 0.06
CA LEU A 441 22.78 14.67 0.78
C LEU A 441 24.16 14.78 1.42
N PHE A 442 24.33 14.18 2.59
CA PHE A 442 25.60 14.09 3.33
C PHE A 442 25.87 12.72 3.92
N SER A 443 27.14 12.29 3.88
CA SER A 443 27.57 11.05 4.52
C SER A 443 27.63 11.18 6.06
N ALA A 444 27.05 10.22 6.79
CA ALA A 444 26.96 10.26 8.25
C ALA A 444 28.32 10.27 8.97
N GLY A 445 29.34 9.64 8.38
CA GLY A 445 30.71 9.56 8.90
C GLY A 445 31.20 8.13 9.12
N ASN A 446 32.52 7.98 9.20
CA ASN A 446 33.20 6.67 9.32
C ASN A 446 33.84 6.48 10.71
N ASN A 447 33.29 7.12 11.75
CA ASN A 447 33.92 7.23 13.07
C ASN A 447 33.47 6.16 14.07
N GLY A 448 32.54 5.27 13.71
CA GLY A 448 32.08 4.16 14.54
C GLY A 448 33.24 3.35 15.14
N VAL A 449 33.11 3.09 16.45
CA VAL A 449 34.01 2.29 17.30
C VAL A 449 33.20 1.61 18.41
N ASP A 450 33.73 0.51 18.93
CA ASP A 450 33.32 -0.07 20.22
C ASP A 450 34.49 0.20 21.18
N ALA A 451 34.49 1.40 21.76
CA ALA A 451 35.55 1.88 22.64
C ALA A 451 35.36 1.38 24.09
N ASN A 452 34.12 1.07 24.48
CA ASN A 452 33.81 0.55 25.81
C ASN A 452 34.06 -0.98 25.94
N GLY A 453 33.96 -1.74 24.83
CA GLY A 453 34.27 -3.16 24.76
C GLY A 453 33.08 -4.11 24.95
N ASN A 454 31.83 -3.63 24.81
CA ASN A 454 30.61 -4.43 25.00
C ASN A 454 30.20 -5.24 23.75
N GLY A 455 30.78 -4.97 22.58
CA GLY A 455 30.35 -5.59 21.32
C GLY A 455 29.22 -4.82 20.61
N GLU A 456 29.11 -3.52 20.87
CA GLU A 456 28.20 -2.58 20.23
C GLU A 456 28.98 -1.33 19.81
N VAL A 457 28.55 -0.67 18.73
CA VAL A 457 29.19 0.58 18.29
C VAL A 457 28.61 1.74 19.10
N ASP A 458 29.48 2.48 19.78
CA ASP A 458 29.09 3.61 20.63
C ASP A 458 28.30 4.68 19.84
N LEU A 459 27.33 5.29 20.52
CA LEU A 459 26.60 6.48 20.07
C LEU A 459 27.52 7.71 20.03
N ASP A 460 27.00 8.84 19.53
CA ASP A 460 27.77 10.08 19.34
C ASP A 460 29.06 9.88 18.52
N SER A 461 28.88 9.62 17.23
CA SER A 461 29.99 9.58 16.27
C SER A 461 29.69 10.24 14.93
N LEU A 462 28.50 10.84 14.78
CA LEU A 462 28.06 11.57 13.59
C LEU A 462 29.03 12.70 13.23
N GLY A 463 29.21 12.93 11.92
CA GLY A 463 29.97 14.06 11.43
C GLY A 463 29.13 15.29 11.10
N ALA A 464 29.81 16.42 10.89
CA ALA A 464 29.24 17.64 10.29
C ALA A 464 29.79 17.80 8.85
N PRO A 465 28.98 18.14 7.83
CA PRO A 465 27.66 18.76 7.92
C PRO A 465 26.47 17.80 8.08
N ALA A 466 26.71 16.49 8.21
CA ALA A 466 25.67 15.47 8.39
C ALA A 466 24.78 15.65 9.65
N SER A 467 25.16 16.51 10.60
CA SER A 467 24.35 16.96 11.74
C SER A 467 23.32 18.04 11.40
N ALA A 468 23.32 18.60 10.18
CA ALA A 468 22.32 19.56 9.70
C ALA A 468 20.90 18.95 9.69
N LYS A 469 19.88 19.79 9.83
CA LYS A 469 18.48 19.37 10.00
C LYS A 469 17.82 19.03 8.67
N SER A 470 17.99 19.93 7.70
CA SER A 470 17.27 19.93 6.42
C SER A 470 17.96 19.09 5.33
N VAL A 471 19.19 18.63 5.56
CA VAL A 471 19.88 17.67 4.66
C VAL A 471 19.41 16.24 4.87
N LEU A 472 19.62 15.39 3.86
CA LEU A 472 19.42 13.94 3.93
C LEU A 472 20.75 13.25 4.27
N THR A 473 20.89 12.82 5.52
CA THR A 473 22.10 12.21 6.09
C THR A 473 22.04 10.69 5.99
N VAL A 474 23.05 10.09 5.35
CA VAL A 474 23.05 8.67 5.00
C VAL A 474 24.14 7.89 5.73
N GLY A 475 23.75 6.90 6.53
CA GLY A 475 24.65 5.91 7.15
C GLY A 475 24.85 4.66 6.29
N ALA A 476 25.71 3.72 6.72
CA ALA A 476 26.10 2.56 5.91
C ALA A 476 25.59 1.23 6.48
N SER A 477 24.68 0.56 5.76
CA SER A 477 24.43 -0.88 5.94
C SER A 477 25.57 -1.70 5.32
N GLU A 478 25.62 -3.01 5.57
CA GLU A 478 26.49 -3.90 4.79
C GLU A 478 25.83 -4.27 3.43
N ASN A 479 26.64 -4.81 2.52
CA ASN A 479 26.22 -5.29 1.21
C ASN A 479 26.22 -6.83 1.11
N ASN A 480 25.50 -7.38 0.11
CA ASN A 480 25.40 -8.81 -0.13
C ASN A 480 26.56 -9.34 -0.98
N ARG A 481 27.74 -9.53 -0.38
CA ARG A 481 28.91 -10.14 -1.05
C ARG A 481 29.53 -11.30 -0.24
N PRO A 482 28.78 -12.36 0.10
CA PRO A 482 29.21 -13.45 1.00
C PRO A 482 30.43 -14.27 0.53
N THR A 483 30.93 -14.04 -0.68
CA THR A 483 32.21 -14.57 -1.17
C THR A 483 33.42 -13.83 -0.59
N ILE A 484 33.25 -12.62 -0.07
CA ILE A 484 34.26 -11.83 0.61
C ILE A 484 34.29 -12.27 2.08
N ASN A 485 35.41 -12.88 2.50
CA ASN A 485 35.58 -13.47 3.83
C ASN A 485 36.37 -12.55 4.78
N SER A 486 36.34 -11.23 4.54
CA SER A 486 36.92 -10.21 5.41
C SER A 486 36.05 -10.01 6.66
N VAL A 487 36.67 -9.76 7.81
CA VAL A 487 35.99 -9.53 9.11
C VAL A 487 36.49 -8.26 9.79
N TRP A 488 35.68 -7.63 10.63
CA TRP A 488 35.96 -6.28 11.19
C TRP A 488 37.20 -6.24 12.09
N GLY A 489 37.51 -7.35 12.76
CA GLY A 489 38.74 -7.55 13.52
C GLY A 489 38.79 -6.82 14.88
N THR A 490 39.69 -7.30 15.74
CA THR A 490 39.77 -6.91 17.16
C THR A 490 40.57 -5.62 17.42
N THR A 491 40.56 -4.67 16.49
CA THR A 491 41.38 -3.43 16.57
C THR A 491 40.58 -2.22 17.03
N LYS A 492 39.31 -2.15 16.60
CA LYS A 492 38.33 -1.11 16.96
C LYS A 492 37.08 -1.69 17.64
N TYR A 493 36.96 -3.03 17.68
CA TYR A 493 35.72 -3.72 17.98
C TYR A 493 35.94 -4.99 18.81
N SER A 494 34.94 -5.37 19.60
CA SER A 494 34.85 -6.62 20.36
C SER A 494 33.89 -7.61 19.68
N ALA A 495 33.72 -8.82 20.22
CA ALA A 495 32.71 -9.76 19.72
C ALA A 495 31.30 -9.29 20.15
N PRO A 496 30.25 -9.37 19.30
CA PRO A 496 30.22 -10.09 18.03
C PRO A 496 30.91 -9.39 16.85
N ILE A 497 30.85 -8.05 16.76
CA ILE A 497 31.31 -7.21 15.63
C ILE A 497 32.67 -7.68 15.05
N SER A 498 33.70 -7.80 15.89
CA SER A 498 35.08 -8.12 15.49
C SER A 498 35.28 -9.45 14.78
N SER A 499 34.36 -10.40 14.96
CA SER A 499 34.36 -11.71 14.28
C SER A 499 33.39 -11.75 13.09
N ASP A 500 32.55 -10.73 12.97
CA ASP A 500 31.53 -10.60 11.94
C ASP A 500 32.14 -10.23 10.59
N ARG A 501 31.45 -10.56 9.51
CA ARG A 501 31.90 -10.23 8.16
C ARG A 501 31.68 -8.75 7.87
N LEU A 502 32.21 -8.31 6.73
CA LEU A 502 32.03 -6.95 6.25
C LEU A 502 30.95 -6.83 5.19
N ALA A 503 30.47 -7.93 4.59
CA ALA A 503 29.53 -7.88 3.47
C ALA A 503 28.83 -9.24 3.26
N ASP A 504 28.08 -9.74 4.25
CA ASP A 504 27.19 -10.90 4.03
C ASP A 504 25.75 -10.75 4.54
N ASN A 505 25.39 -9.66 5.23
CA ASN A 505 24.02 -9.41 5.69
C ASN A 505 23.53 -7.99 5.35
N ILE A 506 22.48 -7.86 4.52
CA ILE A 506 21.90 -6.55 4.15
C ILE A 506 21.08 -5.87 5.27
N SER A 507 20.74 -6.61 6.31
CA SER A 507 20.22 -6.09 7.59
C SER A 507 21.34 -5.85 8.61
N GLY A 508 22.58 -5.92 8.15
CA GLY A 508 23.78 -5.53 8.85
C GLY A 508 24.05 -4.04 8.76
N LEU A 509 24.53 -3.44 9.85
CA LEU A 509 24.98 -2.05 9.87
C LEU A 509 26.50 -2.00 10.04
N ALA A 510 27.18 -1.37 9.08
CA ALA A 510 28.62 -1.38 8.99
C ALA A 510 29.26 -0.83 10.28
N ALA A 511 30.29 -1.52 10.80
CA ALA A 511 30.87 -1.21 12.09
C ALA A 511 31.54 0.18 12.15
N PHE A 512 32.02 0.69 11.00
CA PHE A 512 32.54 2.06 10.92
C PHE A 512 31.44 3.13 10.89
N SER A 513 30.19 2.78 10.55
CA SER A 513 29.14 3.76 10.27
C SER A 513 28.90 4.57 11.54
N SER A 514 29.11 5.88 11.44
CA SER A 514 28.81 6.81 12.51
C SER A 514 27.34 6.71 12.93
N ARG A 515 27.12 6.90 14.23
CA ARG A 515 25.83 6.81 14.93
C ARG A 515 25.42 8.17 15.44
N GLY A 516 24.11 8.38 15.54
CA GLY A 516 23.54 9.48 16.30
C GLY A 516 23.60 9.23 17.82
N PRO A 517 22.81 9.99 18.60
CA PRO A 517 22.09 11.18 18.16
C PRO A 517 23.08 12.31 17.79
N THR A 518 22.53 13.48 17.44
CA THR A 518 23.30 14.73 17.46
C THR A 518 23.49 15.24 18.92
N ASP A 519 24.35 16.25 19.12
CA ASP A 519 24.55 16.91 20.44
C ASP A 519 23.21 17.32 21.07
N ASP A 520 22.27 17.81 20.26
CA ASP A 520 20.92 18.22 20.67
C ASP A 520 19.86 17.11 20.52
N ASN A 521 20.29 15.85 20.67
CA ASN A 521 19.44 14.65 20.73
C ASN A 521 18.61 14.30 19.47
N ARG A 522 18.72 15.05 18.37
CA ARG A 522 18.02 14.72 17.10
C ARG A 522 18.50 13.39 16.52
N LEU A 523 17.56 12.67 15.92
CA LEU A 523 17.75 11.40 15.23
C LEU A 523 18.65 11.57 14.01
N LYS A 524 19.81 10.90 14.00
CA LYS A 524 20.69 10.78 12.83
C LYS A 524 21.37 9.40 12.80
N PRO A 525 21.76 8.85 11.63
CA PRO A 525 21.44 9.33 10.27
C PRO A 525 19.92 9.37 10.03
N ASP A 526 19.46 10.00 8.96
CA ASP A 526 18.02 9.95 8.64
C ASP A 526 17.65 8.56 8.08
N ILE A 527 18.56 7.94 7.31
CA ILE A 527 18.40 6.65 6.61
C ILE A 527 19.75 5.97 6.39
N VAL A 528 19.75 4.71 5.94
CA VAL A 528 20.96 4.01 5.48
C VAL A 528 20.84 3.38 4.10
N ALA A 529 21.98 3.14 3.47
CA ALA A 529 22.13 2.30 2.28
C ALA A 529 23.45 1.50 2.38
N PRO A 530 23.71 0.47 1.54
CA PRO A 530 24.93 -0.33 1.63
C PRO A 530 26.24 0.45 1.43
N GLY A 531 27.22 0.19 2.28
CA GLY A 531 28.51 0.90 2.35
C GLY A 531 29.76 0.02 2.55
N THR A 532 29.70 -1.28 2.29
CA THR A 532 30.85 -2.21 2.43
C THR A 532 31.18 -3.08 1.20
N PHE A 533 32.43 -3.04 0.73
CA PHE A 533 32.87 -3.69 -0.52
C PHE A 533 32.03 -3.29 -1.74
N ILE A 534 31.92 -1.99 -1.93
CA ILE A 534 31.10 -1.34 -2.96
C ILE A 534 32.13 -1.05 -4.13
N LEU A 535 31.83 -1.19 -5.45
CA LEU A 535 32.72 -1.60 -6.60
C LEU A 535 32.93 -0.58 -7.76
N SER A 536 32.83 0.73 -7.54
CA SER A 536 32.68 1.68 -8.67
C SER A 536 33.92 2.02 -9.52
N ALA A 537 33.71 2.99 -10.42
CA ALA A 537 34.65 3.47 -11.42
C ALA A 537 36.00 3.90 -10.83
N LEU A 538 37.08 3.43 -11.44
CA LEU A 538 38.46 3.62 -11.00
C LEU A 538 39.16 4.70 -11.84
N THR A 539 39.73 5.71 -11.18
CA THR A 539 40.64 6.68 -11.83
C THR A 539 41.81 6.00 -12.54
N ARG A 540 42.20 6.56 -13.69
CA ARG A 540 43.46 6.27 -14.38
C ARG A 540 44.72 6.42 -13.52
N TYR A 541 44.68 7.26 -12.49
CA TYR A 541 45.90 7.73 -11.82
C TYR A 541 46.48 6.73 -10.79
N ASN A 542 45.70 5.72 -10.37
CA ASN A 542 46.11 4.49 -9.66
C ASN A 542 47.33 4.66 -8.72
N THR A 543 47.15 5.42 -7.65
CA THR A 543 47.94 5.24 -6.43
C THR A 543 47.39 4.06 -5.64
N LYS A 544 48.27 3.17 -5.17
CA LYS A 544 47.90 1.84 -4.64
C LYS A 544 47.39 1.87 -3.18
N SER A 545 46.46 2.78 -2.90
CA SER A 545 46.17 3.22 -1.53
C SER A 545 44.68 3.22 -1.18
N VAL A 546 43.80 3.65 -2.10
CA VAL A 546 42.40 3.97 -1.80
C VAL A 546 41.42 2.79 -1.88
N GLY A 547 41.69 1.82 -2.76
CA GLY A 547 40.83 0.65 -2.94
C GLY A 547 40.94 -0.38 -1.82
N TRP A 548 39.81 -0.77 -1.22
CA TRP A 548 39.69 -1.95 -0.34
C TRP A 548 40.07 -3.24 -1.06
N MET A 549 39.76 -3.37 -2.37
CA MET A 549 40.18 -4.50 -3.20
C MET A 549 40.22 -4.11 -4.69
N PRO A 550 41.22 -4.50 -5.49
CA PRO A 550 41.19 -4.30 -6.94
C PRO A 550 40.20 -5.24 -7.65
N TYR A 551 39.53 -4.77 -8.70
CA TYR A 551 38.71 -5.60 -9.60
C TYR A 551 39.32 -5.71 -10.99
N ASN A 552 39.38 -4.62 -11.76
CA ASN A 552 40.01 -4.61 -13.08
C ASN A 552 40.76 -3.29 -13.38
N ALA A 553 40.77 -2.81 -14.62
CA ALA A 553 41.42 -1.55 -15.03
C ALA A 553 40.50 -0.32 -15.01
N SER A 554 39.19 -0.53 -14.86
CA SER A 554 38.12 0.48 -14.90
C SER A 554 37.28 0.52 -13.62
N TYR A 555 37.37 -0.51 -12.75
CA TYR A 555 36.59 -0.59 -11.49
C TYR A 555 37.44 -1.11 -10.33
N VAL A 556 37.11 -0.68 -9.10
CA VAL A 556 37.79 -1.04 -7.85
C VAL A 556 36.77 -1.13 -6.70
N TYR A 557 37.04 -1.91 -5.67
CA TYR A 557 36.21 -1.96 -4.45
C TYR A 557 36.72 -0.98 -3.39
N MET A 558 35.81 -0.40 -2.60
CA MET A 558 36.10 0.43 -1.40
C MET A 558 35.16 0.07 -0.21
N GLY A 559 35.12 0.88 0.86
CA GLY A 559 34.09 0.86 1.94
C GLY A 559 33.96 2.21 2.69
N GLY A 560 32.75 2.64 3.10
CA GLY A 560 32.45 3.90 3.83
C GLY A 560 30.95 4.32 3.88
N THR A 561 30.57 5.36 4.62
CA THR A 561 29.22 6.02 4.54
C THR A 561 29.09 6.97 3.35
N SER A 562 30.24 7.44 2.91
CA SER A 562 30.47 8.13 1.64
C SER A 562 29.94 7.35 0.43
N MET A 563 29.62 6.07 0.62
CA MET A 563 29.09 5.12 -0.35
C MET A 563 27.57 5.13 -0.42
N SER A 564 26.94 4.95 0.73
CA SER A 564 25.50 4.97 0.84
C SER A 564 24.93 6.31 0.37
N THR A 565 25.71 7.40 0.53
CA THR A 565 25.35 8.75 0.10
C THR A 565 25.10 8.91 -1.42
N PRO A 566 26.02 8.60 -2.37
CA PRO A 566 25.74 8.64 -3.81
C PRO A 566 24.75 7.59 -4.28
N LEU A 567 24.65 6.44 -3.61
CA LEU A 567 23.63 5.45 -3.91
C LEU A 567 22.25 6.03 -3.64
N THR A 568 22.05 6.60 -2.44
CA THR A 568 20.85 7.36 -2.11
C THR A 568 20.67 8.58 -3.01
N ALA A 569 21.75 9.24 -3.49
CA ALA A 569 21.63 10.39 -4.40
C ALA A 569 21.15 10.01 -5.81
N GLY A 570 21.68 8.92 -6.40
CA GLY A 570 21.15 8.39 -7.65
C GLY A 570 19.74 7.81 -7.47
N ALA A 571 19.46 7.14 -6.35
CA ALA A 571 18.11 6.74 -5.97
C ALA A 571 17.16 7.94 -5.78
N THR A 572 17.67 9.10 -5.33
CA THR A 572 16.92 10.36 -5.26
C THR A 572 16.61 10.87 -6.66
N ALA A 573 17.54 10.76 -7.62
CA ALA A 573 17.27 11.11 -9.01
C ALA A 573 16.17 10.22 -9.61
N LEU A 574 16.19 8.90 -9.39
CA LEU A 574 15.11 7.99 -9.81
C LEU A 574 13.75 8.37 -9.18
N LEU A 575 13.73 8.77 -7.90
CA LEU A 575 12.50 9.21 -7.22
C LEU A 575 11.98 10.52 -7.80
N LEU A 576 12.85 11.50 -8.07
CA LEU A 576 12.48 12.78 -8.66
C LEU A 576 11.95 12.62 -10.09
N GLU A 577 12.59 11.79 -10.91
CA GLU A 577 12.11 11.44 -12.25
C GLU A 577 10.73 10.77 -12.19
N HIS A 578 10.51 9.83 -11.27
CA HIS A 578 9.19 9.23 -11.06
C HIS A 578 8.13 10.27 -10.62
N LEU A 579 8.47 11.15 -9.68
CA LEU A 579 7.54 12.20 -9.24
C LEU A 579 7.18 13.17 -10.37
N ILE A 580 8.14 13.55 -11.21
CA ILE A 580 7.94 14.50 -12.32
C ILE A 580 7.23 13.83 -13.51
N ASP A 581 7.81 12.77 -14.09
CA ASP A 581 7.36 12.20 -15.37
C ASP A 581 6.22 11.17 -15.22
N ASN A 582 6.15 10.45 -14.10
CA ASN A 582 5.12 9.42 -13.87
C ASN A 582 3.97 9.87 -12.96
N MET A 583 4.21 10.84 -12.05
CA MET A 583 3.18 11.39 -11.14
C MET A 583 2.76 12.83 -11.47
N GLY A 584 3.48 13.55 -12.35
CA GLY A 584 3.12 14.90 -12.78
C GLY A 584 3.46 16.02 -11.78
N HIS A 585 4.21 15.74 -10.72
CA HIS A 585 4.65 16.72 -9.73
C HIS A 585 5.94 17.40 -10.22
N GLU A 586 5.81 18.52 -10.95
CA GLU A 586 6.92 19.16 -11.67
C GLU A 586 8.07 19.67 -10.77
N ASP A 587 7.77 20.08 -9.52
CA ASP A 587 8.79 20.65 -8.62
C ASP A 587 8.77 20.06 -7.18
N PRO A 588 9.17 18.79 -6.99
CA PRO A 588 9.20 18.17 -5.67
C PRO A 588 10.18 18.82 -4.69
N ASN A 589 9.73 19.05 -3.45
CA ASN A 589 10.62 19.54 -2.39
C ASN A 589 11.56 18.45 -1.85
N SER A 590 12.73 18.89 -1.37
CA SER A 590 13.68 18.09 -0.59
C SER A 590 13.07 17.51 0.70
N SER A 591 12.10 18.21 1.31
CA SER A 591 11.31 17.69 2.43
C SER A 591 10.41 16.52 2.00
N LEU A 592 9.80 16.56 0.82
CA LEU A 592 9.00 15.44 0.30
C LEU A 592 9.87 14.21 0.07
N VAL A 593 10.99 14.37 -0.64
CA VAL A 593 11.98 13.30 -0.85
C VAL A 593 12.42 12.67 0.48
N LYS A 594 12.69 13.50 1.49
CA LYS A 594 13.09 13.07 2.84
C LYS A 594 11.95 12.37 3.60
N ALA A 595 10.71 12.81 3.47
CA ALA A 595 9.53 12.16 4.04
C ALA A 595 9.26 10.79 3.38
N ILE A 596 9.29 10.71 2.04
CA ILE A 596 9.08 9.47 1.27
C ILE A 596 10.10 8.40 1.71
N PHE A 597 11.40 8.70 1.69
CA PHE A 597 12.41 7.72 2.09
C PHE A 597 12.29 7.26 3.55
N ALA A 598 11.82 8.12 4.45
CA ALA A 598 11.60 7.76 5.85
C ALA A 598 10.33 6.91 6.06
N ALA A 599 9.25 7.22 5.34
CA ALA A 599 8.01 6.42 5.36
C ALA A 599 8.19 5.05 4.70
N SER A 600 8.98 4.97 3.61
CA SER A 600 9.16 3.76 2.81
C SER A 600 10.30 2.84 3.25
N ALA A 601 11.12 3.26 4.21
CA ALA A 601 12.33 2.55 4.64
C ALA A 601 12.06 1.13 5.19
N THR A 602 13.02 0.23 4.95
CA THR A 602 13.08 -1.08 5.59
C THR A 602 13.77 -0.98 6.95
N ASP A 603 12.98 -1.07 8.01
CA ASP A 603 13.36 -1.40 9.40
C ASP A 603 14.24 -2.67 9.42
N MET A 604 15.51 -2.56 9.83
CA MET A 604 16.48 -3.66 9.77
C MET A 604 16.36 -4.60 10.98
N VAL A 605 16.58 -5.90 10.76
CA VAL A 605 16.51 -6.94 11.81
C VAL A 605 17.85 -7.20 12.52
N GLY A 606 18.85 -6.38 12.26
CA GLY A 606 20.22 -6.51 12.74
C GLY A 606 21.00 -7.69 12.15
N GLN A 607 22.31 -7.71 12.45
CA GLN A 607 23.17 -8.87 12.15
C GLN A 607 23.52 -9.73 13.37
N TYR A 608 23.31 -9.23 14.59
CA TYR A 608 23.70 -9.91 15.82
C TYR A 608 22.60 -10.76 16.48
N SER A 609 21.45 -10.95 15.81
CA SER A 609 20.25 -11.61 16.38
C SER A 609 19.79 -10.98 17.71
N SER A 610 19.95 -9.67 17.86
CA SER A 610 19.69 -8.91 19.08
C SER A 610 18.76 -7.75 18.77
N ALA A 611 17.59 -7.71 19.44
CA ALA A 611 16.60 -6.64 19.27
C ALA A 611 16.94 -5.35 20.08
N SER A 612 18.22 -5.20 20.43
CA SER A 612 18.78 -4.15 21.31
C SER A 612 20.31 -4.09 21.13
N ASN A 613 20.77 -4.03 19.88
CA ASN A 613 22.16 -3.74 19.53
C ASN A 613 22.23 -3.28 18.07
N GLY A 614 22.62 -2.02 17.84
CA GLY A 614 22.72 -1.49 16.48
C GLY A 614 21.38 -1.47 15.74
N ALA A 615 21.42 -1.65 14.41
CA ALA A 615 20.26 -1.72 13.52
C ALA A 615 19.42 -3.02 13.65
N GLY A 616 19.23 -3.49 14.88
CA GLY A 616 18.20 -4.44 15.29
C GLY A 616 17.29 -3.89 16.40
N GLU A 617 17.56 -2.68 16.90
CA GLU A 617 16.55 -1.86 17.57
C GLU A 617 15.46 -1.46 16.57
N THR A 618 14.20 -1.37 17.01
CA THR A 618 13.10 -0.97 16.12
C THR A 618 13.31 0.46 15.58
N ALA A 619 13.28 0.63 14.26
CA ALA A 619 13.35 1.95 13.64
C ALA A 619 12.08 2.79 13.96
N PRO A 620 12.20 4.11 14.18
CA PRO A 620 13.43 4.91 14.07
C PRO A 620 14.41 4.75 15.25
N ASN A 621 15.71 4.58 14.96
CA ASN A 621 16.77 4.44 15.97
C ASN A 621 18.06 5.20 15.59
N ASN A 622 18.93 5.48 16.56
CA ASN A 622 20.18 6.25 16.38
C ASN A 622 21.30 5.51 15.61
N HIS A 623 20.99 4.36 15.03
CA HIS A 623 21.95 3.54 14.28
C HIS A 623 21.64 3.51 12.78
N GLU A 624 20.37 3.30 12.40
CA GLU A 624 19.94 3.28 10.99
C GLU A 624 19.02 4.45 10.59
N GLY A 625 18.66 5.32 11.53
CA GLY A 625 17.63 6.32 11.30
C GLY A 625 16.26 5.65 11.17
N TRP A 626 15.53 5.99 10.10
CA TRP A 626 14.26 5.37 9.74
C TRP A 626 14.39 4.00 9.07
N GLY A 627 15.61 3.59 8.71
CA GLY A 627 15.90 2.28 8.12
C GLY A 627 16.67 2.34 6.81
N ARG A 628 16.77 1.20 6.13
CA ARG A 628 17.42 1.10 4.82
C ARG A 628 16.49 1.56 3.70
N VAL A 629 17.00 2.38 2.78
CA VAL A 629 16.28 2.82 1.57
C VAL A 629 15.73 1.63 0.79
N ASP A 630 14.47 1.75 0.36
CA ASP A 630 13.73 0.76 -0.42
C ASP A 630 12.96 1.47 -1.55
N MET A 631 13.50 1.42 -2.76
CA MET A 631 12.93 2.14 -3.91
C MET A 631 11.58 1.60 -4.32
N ARG A 632 11.33 0.29 -4.17
CA ARG A 632 10.04 -0.30 -4.56
C ARG A 632 8.92 0.16 -3.62
N SER A 633 9.23 0.38 -2.35
CA SER A 633 8.29 0.97 -1.40
C SER A 633 8.10 2.48 -1.63
N ALA A 634 9.15 3.19 -2.08
CA ALA A 634 9.12 4.64 -2.33
C ALA A 634 8.19 5.06 -3.48
N LEU A 635 7.98 4.21 -4.49
CA LEU A 635 7.04 4.46 -5.58
C LEU A 635 5.56 4.43 -5.16
N ASN A 636 5.25 3.69 -4.09
CA ASN A 636 3.87 3.41 -3.67
C ASN A 636 3.46 4.30 -2.47
N THR A 637 4.03 5.49 -2.34
CA THR A 637 3.70 6.46 -1.29
C THR A 637 2.72 7.53 -1.77
N SER A 638 1.59 7.70 -1.09
CA SER A 638 0.82 8.94 -1.17
C SER A 638 1.47 10.06 -0.34
N TRP A 639 1.28 11.30 -0.74
CA TRP A 639 1.97 12.44 -0.12
C TRP A 639 1.20 13.76 -0.19
N ILE A 640 1.62 14.68 0.67
CA ILE A 640 1.27 16.11 0.71
C ILE A 640 2.59 16.86 0.57
N ASP A 641 2.66 17.91 -0.25
CA ASP A 641 3.88 18.70 -0.42
C ASP A 641 3.58 20.19 -0.53
N ASN A 642 4.54 21.01 -0.11
CA ASN A 642 4.50 22.48 -0.13
C ASN A 642 3.33 23.10 0.67
N GLU A 643 2.80 22.38 1.65
CA GLU A 643 1.78 22.87 2.59
C GLU A 643 2.40 23.61 3.76
N SER A 644 1.64 24.45 4.48
CA SER A 644 2.23 25.32 5.51
C SER A 644 1.37 25.63 6.73
N VAL A 645 2.04 25.89 7.86
CA VAL A 645 1.42 26.28 9.13
C VAL A 645 2.18 27.44 9.81
N THR A 646 1.47 28.13 10.71
CA THR A 646 2.00 29.16 11.62
C THR A 646 1.65 28.81 13.07
N THR A 647 2.20 29.54 14.05
CA THR A 647 2.02 29.25 15.48
C THR A 647 0.54 29.17 15.87
N GLY A 648 0.11 27.99 16.32
CA GLY A 648 -1.28 27.71 16.75
C GLY A 648 -2.24 27.30 15.63
N VAL A 649 -1.77 27.12 14.39
CA VAL A 649 -2.57 26.62 13.27
C VAL A 649 -2.45 25.10 13.15
N ASN A 650 -3.56 24.45 12.81
CA ASN A 650 -3.66 23.04 12.45
C ASN A 650 -4.05 22.95 10.95
N ARG A 651 -3.44 22.01 10.22
CA ARG A 651 -3.91 21.52 8.91
C ARG A 651 -4.21 20.03 9.03
N GLY A 652 -5.23 19.54 8.32
CA GLY A 652 -5.68 18.15 8.42
C GLY A 652 -6.07 17.53 7.08
N TRP A 653 -5.81 16.23 6.94
CA TRP A 653 -6.22 15.43 5.78
C TRP A 653 -6.77 14.07 6.20
N SER A 654 -7.82 13.60 5.54
CA SER A 654 -8.28 12.22 5.66
C SER A 654 -7.72 11.34 4.56
N PHE A 655 -7.58 10.04 4.85
CA PHE A 655 -7.21 9.01 3.88
C PHE A 655 -7.82 7.66 4.28
N ASN A 656 -7.99 6.77 3.32
CA ASN A 656 -8.60 5.45 3.58
C ASN A 656 -7.56 4.33 3.67
N VAL A 657 -7.70 3.47 4.68
CA VAL A 657 -6.87 2.27 4.88
C VAL A 657 -7.70 1.02 4.55
N PRO A 658 -7.26 0.17 3.59
CA PRO A 658 -8.01 -1.00 3.15
C PRO A 658 -7.93 -2.17 4.14
N SER A 659 -8.78 -3.18 3.94
CA SER A 659 -8.75 -4.41 4.76
C SER A 659 -7.43 -5.16 4.59
N ASN A 660 -6.77 -5.51 5.70
CA ASN A 660 -5.47 -6.19 5.71
C ASN A 660 -4.33 -5.38 5.05
N ALA A 661 -4.37 -4.05 5.16
CA ALA A 661 -3.24 -3.18 4.85
C ALA A 661 -1.96 -3.58 5.61
N PRO A 662 -0.76 -3.30 5.07
CA PRO A 662 0.51 -3.48 5.79
C PRO A 662 0.62 -2.52 6.99
N ASP A 663 1.71 -2.63 7.75
CA ASP A 663 2.07 -1.64 8.77
C ASP A 663 2.08 -0.23 8.16
N LEU A 664 1.25 0.67 8.70
CA LEU A 664 1.07 2.04 8.22
C LEU A 664 2.15 2.94 8.83
N ASN A 665 2.99 3.54 7.99
CA ASN A 665 3.92 4.60 8.36
C ASN A 665 3.41 5.92 7.78
N VAL A 666 3.30 6.95 8.63
CA VAL A 666 2.99 8.33 8.22
C VAL A 666 4.09 9.25 8.78
N VAL A 667 4.76 9.99 7.91
CA VAL A 667 5.94 10.80 8.25
C VAL A 667 5.78 12.22 7.72
N VAL A 668 6.02 13.22 8.58
CA VAL A 668 6.15 14.64 8.21
C VAL A 668 7.62 15.05 8.23
N ALA A 669 8.02 15.86 7.25
CA ALA A 669 9.35 16.45 7.16
C ALA A 669 9.25 17.94 6.79
N TRP A 670 10.17 18.76 7.29
CA TRP A 670 10.27 20.16 6.89
C TRP A 670 11.70 20.66 6.80
N THR A 671 11.90 21.59 5.86
CA THR A 671 13.14 22.35 5.71
C THR A 671 13.08 23.54 6.67
N ASP A 672 13.57 23.33 7.88
CA ASP A 672 13.57 24.31 8.97
C ASP A 672 14.53 25.49 8.71
N LYS A 673 14.30 26.60 9.42
CA LYS A 673 15.22 27.75 9.49
C LYS A 673 16.57 27.31 10.08
N GLU A 674 17.70 27.82 9.60
CA GLU A 674 19.01 27.48 10.18
C GLU A 674 19.13 27.91 11.65
N SER A 675 19.86 27.13 12.45
CA SER A 675 20.18 27.44 13.85
C SER A 675 21.53 28.15 13.97
N THR A 676 21.88 28.60 15.17
CA THR A 676 23.27 28.96 15.51
C THR A 676 24.00 27.79 16.20
N PRO A 677 25.29 27.54 15.87
CA PRO A 677 26.13 26.56 16.59
C PRO A 677 26.33 26.80 18.09
N SER A 678 25.86 27.91 18.67
CA SER A 678 25.91 28.19 20.12
C SER A 678 24.66 27.75 20.90
N ALA A 679 23.58 27.35 20.21
CA ALA A 679 22.33 26.90 20.83
C ALA A 679 22.42 25.47 21.38
N GLY A 680 21.84 25.21 22.55
CA GLY A 680 21.72 23.87 23.15
C GLY A 680 20.71 22.95 22.47
N THR A 681 19.77 23.53 21.71
CA THR A 681 18.84 22.81 20.81
C THR A 681 18.77 23.55 19.49
N ASN A 682 18.82 22.85 18.35
CA ASN A 682 18.88 23.50 17.04
C ASN A 682 17.54 23.61 16.31
N LEU A 683 16.44 23.04 16.81
CA LEU A 683 15.12 23.25 16.20
C LEU A 683 14.68 24.70 16.32
N VAL A 684 14.16 25.30 15.23
CA VAL A 684 13.66 26.67 15.22
C VAL A 684 12.14 26.69 15.08
N ASN A 685 11.61 26.12 13.99
CA ASN A 685 10.17 25.92 13.80
C ASN A 685 9.77 24.50 14.21
N ASP A 686 8.89 24.38 15.20
CA ASP A 686 8.45 23.13 15.81
C ASP A 686 7.06 22.73 15.32
N LEU A 687 7.00 21.63 14.57
CA LEU A 687 5.77 21.04 14.05
C LEU A 687 5.51 19.67 14.69
N ASP A 688 4.28 19.43 15.11
CA ASP A 688 3.85 18.14 15.66
C ASP A 688 2.89 17.42 14.72
N ILE A 689 2.94 16.09 14.74
CA ILE A 689 2.04 15.22 13.98
C ILE A 689 1.05 14.52 14.90
N ALA A 690 -0.23 14.64 14.59
CA ALA A 690 -1.33 13.98 15.27
C ALA A 690 -2.10 13.10 14.27
N ILE A 691 -2.38 11.86 14.62
CA ILE A 691 -3.07 10.90 13.76
C ILE A 691 -4.24 10.28 14.51
N LYS A 692 -5.38 10.18 13.84
CA LYS A 692 -6.63 9.66 14.38
C LYS A 692 -7.01 8.37 13.64
N ASP A 693 -7.35 7.34 14.39
CA ASP A 693 -7.80 6.06 13.84
C ASP A 693 -9.34 6.06 13.56
N PRO A 694 -9.87 5.04 12.84
CA PRO A 694 -11.30 4.91 12.55
C PRO A 694 -12.21 4.71 13.79
N SER A 695 -11.64 4.59 15.00
CA SER A 695 -12.39 4.60 16.26
C SER A 695 -12.52 6.00 16.89
N GLY A 696 -11.85 7.00 16.31
CA GLY A 696 -11.72 8.34 16.86
C GLY A 696 -10.60 8.47 17.91
N THR A 697 -9.69 7.50 17.99
CA THR A 697 -8.57 7.52 18.94
C THR A 697 -7.38 8.28 18.34
N TRP A 698 -6.93 9.32 19.03
CA TRP A 698 -5.76 10.12 18.64
C TRP A 698 -4.45 9.54 19.17
N THR A 699 -3.42 9.59 18.33
CA THR A 699 -2.01 9.34 18.65
C THR A 699 -1.20 10.56 18.22
N GLU A 700 -0.54 11.22 19.15
CA GLU A 700 0.24 12.45 18.91
C GLU A 700 1.74 12.17 19.10
N LEU A 701 2.58 12.72 18.24
CA LEU A 701 4.03 12.71 18.36
C LEU A 701 4.58 14.14 18.36
N SER A 702 5.11 14.53 19.52
CA SER A 702 5.88 15.75 19.73
C SER A 702 7.20 15.40 20.40
N ASN A 703 8.30 16.02 19.95
CA ASN A 703 9.61 15.82 20.58
C ASN A 703 10.51 17.07 20.65
N ASN A 704 10.07 18.20 20.09
CA ASN A 704 10.73 19.51 20.16
C ASN A 704 12.21 19.55 19.69
N VAL A 705 12.67 18.52 18.96
CA VAL A 705 14.05 18.46 18.43
C VAL A 705 14.09 18.14 16.92
N ASP A 706 13.35 17.13 16.45
CA ASP A 706 13.51 16.64 15.07
C ASP A 706 12.68 17.45 14.06
N THR A 707 13.20 17.56 12.83
CA THR A 707 12.51 18.11 11.64
C THR A 707 11.99 17.02 10.68
N LEU A 708 12.02 15.77 11.15
CA LEU A 708 11.55 14.57 10.47
C LEU A 708 10.91 13.67 11.53
N ARG A 709 9.58 13.64 11.60
CA ARG A 709 8.79 12.95 12.64
C ARG A 709 7.75 12.05 12.00
N GLY A 710 7.41 10.94 12.62
CA GLY A 710 6.41 10.02 12.06
C GLY A 710 5.96 8.94 13.02
N LEU A 711 4.81 8.35 12.71
CA LEU A 711 4.13 7.33 13.50
C LEU A 711 3.95 6.06 12.68
N LYS A 712 4.09 4.91 13.35
CA LYS A 712 4.04 3.56 12.77
C LYS A 712 2.96 2.74 13.49
N PHE A 713 1.99 2.23 12.73
CA PHE A 713 0.85 1.47 13.23
C PHE A 713 0.85 0.06 12.62
N SER A 714 1.27 -0.93 13.40
CA SER A 714 1.30 -2.32 12.93
C SER A 714 -0.09 -2.96 12.92
N ASN A 715 -0.49 -3.55 11.79
CA ASN A 715 -1.84 -4.05 11.52
C ASN A 715 -2.93 -2.96 11.72
N PRO A 716 -2.91 -1.87 10.92
CA PRO A 716 -3.84 -0.76 11.08
C PRO A 716 -5.30 -1.19 10.85
N ALA A 717 -6.22 -0.55 11.56
CA ALA A 717 -7.66 -0.76 11.36
C ALA A 717 -8.12 -0.29 9.98
N GLN A 718 -8.99 -1.06 9.34
CA GLN A 718 -9.67 -0.65 8.11
C GLN A 718 -10.61 0.54 8.38
N GLY A 719 -10.61 1.52 7.48
CA GLY A 719 -11.50 2.68 7.52
C GLY A 719 -10.79 3.99 7.21
N THR A 720 -11.46 5.10 7.46
CA THR A 720 -10.93 6.45 7.32
C THR A 720 -10.02 6.79 8.50
N TRP A 721 -8.80 7.22 8.20
CA TRP A 721 -7.84 7.78 9.15
C TRP A 721 -7.66 9.27 8.86
N GLU A 722 -7.24 10.04 9.85
CA GLU A 722 -6.95 11.47 9.70
C GLU A 722 -5.51 11.76 10.14
N VAL A 723 -4.76 12.54 9.36
CA VAL A 723 -3.43 13.06 9.70
C VAL A 723 -3.50 14.57 9.81
N HIS A 724 -2.98 15.10 10.91
CA HIS A 724 -2.99 16.53 11.22
C HIS A 724 -1.59 17.01 11.60
N ILE A 725 -1.21 18.17 11.04
CA ILE A 725 0.05 18.85 11.33
C ILE A 725 -0.24 20.12 12.12
N ASN A 726 0.37 20.24 13.30
CA ASN A 726 0.24 21.38 14.20
C ASN A 726 1.47 22.27 14.11
N GLY A 727 1.28 23.57 13.86
CA GLY A 727 2.30 24.59 14.05
C GLY A 727 2.47 24.92 15.53
N THR A 728 3.07 24.03 16.32
CA THR A 728 3.14 24.14 17.80
C THR A 728 3.93 25.39 18.24
N ASN A 729 5.07 25.68 17.62
CA ASN A 729 5.80 26.93 17.81
C ASN A 729 6.59 27.28 16.54
N VAL A 730 6.10 28.25 15.76
CA VAL A 730 6.66 28.61 14.44
C VAL A 730 7.17 30.08 14.46
N PRO A 731 8.26 30.37 15.17
CA PRO A 731 8.78 31.74 15.33
C PRO A 731 9.30 32.36 14.03
N VAL A 732 9.61 31.57 13.00
CA VAL A 732 10.06 32.05 11.69
C VAL A 732 9.19 31.43 10.59
N GLY A 733 7.88 31.71 10.67
CA GLY A 733 6.83 31.16 9.82
C GLY A 733 6.48 32.00 8.57
N PRO A 734 5.54 31.52 7.74
CA PRO A 734 4.96 30.18 7.78
C PRO A 734 6.03 29.11 7.50
N GLN A 735 5.95 27.96 8.18
CA GLN A 735 6.84 26.84 7.90
C GLN A 735 6.16 25.93 6.90
N PHE A 736 6.84 25.71 5.77
CA PHE A 736 6.44 24.76 4.75
C PHE A 736 6.88 23.35 5.12
N PHE A 737 6.05 22.35 4.85
CA PHE A 737 6.28 20.95 5.17
C PHE A 737 5.77 20.02 4.05
N SER A 738 6.20 18.76 4.13
CA SER A 738 5.71 17.67 3.30
C SER A 738 5.36 16.47 4.19
N VAL A 739 4.35 15.69 3.82
CA VAL A 739 3.95 14.45 4.50
C VAL A 739 4.01 13.30 3.50
N ALA A 740 4.48 12.13 3.93
CA ALA A 740 4.44 10.90 3.14
C ALA A 740 3.76 9.78 3.94
N ILE A 741 2.96 8.97 3.24
CA ILE A 741 2.28 7.78 3.73
C ILE A 741 2.82 6.59 2.94
N ASN A 742 3.18 5.49 3.59
CA ASN A 742 3.81 4.33 2.93
C ASN A 742 2.87 3.42 2.11
N GLN A 743 1.71 3.93 1.71
CA GLN A 743 0.69 3.24 0.94
C GLN A 743 -0.02 4.21 -0.01
N GLU A 744 -0.45 3.69 -1.15
CA GLU A 744 -1.27 4.39 -2.14
C GLU A 744 -2.70 4.55 -1.61
N THR A 745 -3.15 5.80 -1.49
CA THR A 745 -4.47 6.20 -0.97
C THR A 745 -4.80 7.64 -1.37
N THR A 746 -6.08 7.95 -1.57
CA THR A 746 -6.55 9.33 -1.82
C THR A 746 -6.48 10.14 -0.53
N LEU A 747 -6.03 11.39 -0.64
CA LEU A 747 -5.98 12.38 0.44
C LEU A 747 -7.05 13.45 0.20
N VAL A 748 -7.83 13.79 1.24
CA VAL A 748 -8.87 14.84 1.19
C VAL A 748 -8.59 15.88 2.28
N ASN A 749 -8.66 17.17 1.96
CA ASN A 749 -8.24 18.28 2.81
C ASN A 749 -9.33 18.72 3.81
N LEU A 750 -9.25 18.23 5.05
CA LEU A 750 -10.20 18.50 6.14
C LEU A 750 -10.15 19.93 6.69
N THR A 751 -9.37 20.82 6.06
CA THR A 751 -9.17 22.20 6.51
C THR A 751 -9.87 23.24 5.63
N GLU A 752 -10.27 22.84 4.42
CA GLU A 752 -10.91 23.67 3.39
C GLU A 752 -12.17 23.00 2.79
N ASP A 753 -12.64 21.92 3.43
CA ASP A 753 -13.92 21.23 3.24
C ASP A 753 -14.60 21.16 4.64
N ALA A 754 -15.72 21.86 4.83
CA ALA A 754 -16.31 22.09 6.15
C ALA A 754 -17.36 21.06 6.62
N ASP A 755 -17.79 20.14 5.75
CA ASP A 755 -18.76 19.09 6.12
C ASP A 755 -18.40 17.66 5.66
N PHE A 756 -17.30 17.53 4.92
CA PHE A 756 -16.53 16.34 4.60
C PHE A 756 -17.08 15.47 3.46
N ASP A 757 -17.56 16.09 2.39
CA ASP A 757 -18.01 15.40 1.17
C ASP A 757 -16.93 15.22 0.08
N GLY A 758 -15.89 16.05 0.11
CA GLY A 758 -14.78 16.02 -0.85
C GLY A 758 -14.75 17.17 -1.87
N VAL A 759 -15.67 18.12 -1.83
CA VAL A 759 -15.59 19.42 -2.52
C VAL A 759 -15.03 20.48 -1.56
N GLU A 760 -14.26 21.45 -2.06
CA GLU A 760 -13.70 22.55 -1.23
C GLU A 760 -14.70 23.72 -1.09
N ASP A 761 -14.75 24.34 0.09
CA ASP A 761 -15.69 25.41 0.54
C ASP A 761 -15.89 26.59 -0.44
N ASP A 762 -14.91 26.86 -1.32
CA ASP A 762 -14.89 27.98 -2.28
C ASP A 762 -15.45 27.58 -3.67
N ASP A 763 -15.53 26.28 -3.99
CA ASP A 763 -16.12 25.71 -5.22
C ASP A 763 -17.46 24.97 -4.98
N ASP A 764 -17.80 24.62 -3.72
CA ASP A 764 -19.07 23.99 -3.31
C ASP A 764 -20.27 24.98 -3.25
N ASP A 765 -21.43 24.57 -3.77
CA ASP A 765 -22.71 25.31 -3.71
C ASP A 765 -23.52 25.05 -2.41
N CYS A 766 -23.06 24.12 -1.57
CA CYS A 766 -23.66 23.62 -0.33
C CYS A 766 -22.71 23.46 0.91
N PRO A 767 -21.66 24.30 1.15
CA PRO A 767 -20.47 24.05 2.01
C PRO A 767 -20.67 23.95 3.53
N ASN A 768 -21.80 23.45 3.98
CA ASN A 768 -22.18 23.14 5.36
C ASN A 768 -23.22 21.98 5.39
N THR A 769 -23.46 21.25 4.28
CA THR A 769 -24.46 20.18 4.11
C THR A 769 -24.10 19.20 2.97
N TYR A 770 -23.12 18.32 3.24
CA TYR A 770 -22.70 17.10 2.51
C TYR A 770 -23.59 16.66 1.36
N GLY A 771 -23.00 16.57 0.16
CA GLY A 771 -23.67 16.09 -1.03
C GLY A 771 -22.82 15.19 -1.93
N THR A 772 -23.31 15.04 -3.17
CA THR A 772 -22.68 14.27 -4.25
C THR A 772 -23.09 14.76 -5.65
N SER A 773 -23.87 15.84 -5.76
CA SER A 773 -24.29 16.42 -7.04
C SER A 773 -23.09 16.99 -7.82
N THR A 774 -23.15 16.91 -9.15
CA THR A 774 -22.06 17.28 -10.07
C THR A 774 -22.52 17.96 -11.36
N ILE A 775 -23.82 18.18 -11.58
CA ILE A 775 -24.37 18.68 -12.85
C ILE A 775 -24.94 20.10 -12.75
N ASP A 776 -25.66 20.43 -11.68
CA ASP A 776 -26.32 21.74 -11.50
C ASP A 776 -25.79 22.55 -10.30
N ARG A 777 -25.47 21.90 -9.17
CA ARG A 777 -24.86 22.49 -7.98
C ARG A 777 -23.86 21.50 -7.36
N GLU A 778 -22.57 21.76 -7.54
CA GLU A 778 -21.50 20.88 -7.06
C GLU A 778 -21.48 20.84 -5.52
N GLY A 779 -21.23 19.67 -4.92
CA GLY A 779 -21.26 19.43 -3.46
C GLY A 779 -22.66 19.44 -2.81
N CYS A 780 -23.73 19.66 -3.58
CA CYS A 780 -25.08 19.63 -3.02
C CYS A 780 -25.68 18.22 -2.87
N PRO A 781 -26.61 18.01 -1.91
CA PRO A 781 -27.26 16.73 -1.69
C PRO A 781 -27.98 16.21 -2.95
N ASP A 782 -27.55 15.05 -3.41
CA ASP A 782 -28.19 14.18 -4.40
C ASP A 782 -28.56 12.88 -3.64
N SER A 783 -29.74 12.32 -3.89
CA SER A 783 -30.31 11.21 -3.11
C SER A 783 -30.47 9.89 -3.85
N ASP A 784 -30.22 9.84 -5.16
CA ASP A 784 -30.21 8.59 -5.94
C ASP A 784 -28.97 8.40 -6.82
N GLY A 785 -28.20 9.47 -7.08
CA GLY A 785 -26.88 9.43 -7.70
C GLY A 785 -26.85 9.77 -9.18
N ASP A 786 -27.85 10.50 -9.70
CA ASP A 786 -27.91 10.89 -11.11
C ASP A 786 -27.05 12.13 -11.45
N GLY A 787 -26.66 12.90 -10.43
CA GLY A 787 -25.81 14.08 -10.51
C GLY A 787 -26.53 15.43 -10.37
N TYR A 788 -27.85 15.48 -10.33
CA TYR A 788 -28.63 16.72 -10.05
C TYR A 788 -28.95 16.87 -8.55
N SER A 789 -29.02 18.11 -8.08
CA SER A 789 -29.21 18.41 -6.66
C SER A 789 -30.68 18.48 -6.23
N ASN A 790 -30.95 17.92 -5.05
CA ASN A 790 -32.25 17.89 -4.40
C ASN A 790 -32.88 19.30 -4.23
N PRO A 791 -34.22 19.41 -4.28
CA PRO A 791 -34.91 20.67 -4.00
C PRO A 791 -34.86 21.06 -2.51
N ASP A 792 -34.39 22.28 -2.24
CA ASP A 792 -34.32 22.93 -0.93
C ASP A 792 -35.31 24.11 -0.78
N SER A 793 -35.05 25.05 0.15
CA SER A 793 -35.90 26.23 0.39
C SER A 793 -35.73 27.39 -0.61
N THR A 794 -34.79 27.25 -1.54
CA THR A 794 -34.21 28.27 -2.42
C THR A 794 -33.91 27.72 -3.82
N TRP A 795 -33.47 26.47 -3.89
CA TRP A 795 -33.37 25.66 -5.11
C TRP A 795 -34.61 24.77 -5.21
N THR A 796 -35.36 24.83 -6.31
CA THR A 796 -36.61 24.08 -6.48
C THR A 796 -36.76 23.61 -7.92
N VAL A 797 -37.65 22.65 -8.17
CA VAL A 797 -37.99 22.17 -9.53
C VAL A 797 -38.30 23.33 -10.50
N ASN A 798 -38.92 24.41 -10.01
CA ASN A 798 -39.25 25.59 -10.80
C ASN A 798 -38.04 26.45 -11.24
N ASN A 799 -36.83 26.17 -10.73
CA ASN A 799 -35.60 26.88 -11.11
C ASN A 799 -34.39 25.99 -11.42
N GLY A 800 -34.53 24.66 -11.42
CA GLY A 800 -33.52 23.73 -11.92
C GLY A 800 -33.12 22.59 -10.98
N ALA A 801 -33.68 22.54 -9.76
CA ALA A 801 -33.48 21.39 -8.86
C ALA A 801 -34.18 20.16 -9.40
N ASP A 802 -33.69 19.00 -8.98
CA ASP A 802 -34.25 17.70 -9.32
C ASP A 802 -35.75 17.60 -8.97
N ALA A 803 -36.52 17.05 -9.92
CA ALA A 803 -37.94 16.77 -9.83
C ALA A 803 -38.27 15.45 -9.11
N PHE A 804 -37.38 14.44 -9.15
CA PHE A 804 -37.63 13.09 -8.64
C PHE A 804 -36.48 12.51 -7.77
N PRO A 805 -36.23 13.02 -6.53
CA PRO A 805 -35.07 12.66 -5.67
C PRO A 805 -35.07 11.23 -5.06
N SER A 806 -35.35 10.23 -5.88
CA SER A 806 -35.46 8.80 -5.59
C SER A 806 -35.55 7.92 -6.85
N GLU A 807 -35.37 8.48 -8.05
CA GLU A 807 -35.44 7.80 -9.35
C GLU A 807 -34.36 8.34 -10.30
N ILE A 808 -33.17 7.72 -10.22
CA ILE A 808 -31.89 8.02 -10.89
C ILE A 808 -31.92 8.13 -12.44
N THR A 809 -33.10 8.09 -13.05
CA THR A 809 -33.30 8.22 -14.48
C THR A 809 -34.19 9.39 -14.88
N GLN A 810 -34.72 10.17 -13.93
CA GLN A 810 -35.59 11.32 -14.17
C GLN A 810 -35.22 12.49 -13.26
N TRP A 811 -34.93 13.67 -13.84
CA TRP A 811 -34.52 14.86 -13.08
C TRP A 811 -35.35 16.12 -13.36
N ALA A 812 -36.30 16.07 -14.30
CA ALA A 812 -37.07 17.22 -14.75
C ALA A 812 -38.53 16.86 -15.06
N ASP A 813 -39.44 17.76 -14.68
CA ASP A 813 -40.88 17.72 -14.96
C ASP A 813 -41.29 19.13 -15.43
N GLN A 814 -41.77 19.25 -16.67
CA GLN A 814 -42.00 20.56 -17.31
C GLN A 814 -43.42 21.11 -17.14
N ASP A 815 -44.43 20.27 -16.88
CA ASP A 815 -45.83 20.70 -16.76
C ASP A 815 -46.53 20.35 -15.44
N PHE A 816 -45.81 19.63 -14.56
CA PHE A 816 -46.09 19.33 -13.16
C PHE A 816 -47.19 18.28 -12.93
N ASP A 817 -47.22 17.23 -13.75
CA ASP A 817 -48.12 16.08 -13.59
C ASP A 817 -47.53 14.90 -12.80
N GLY A 818 -46.20 14.85 -12.67
CA GLY A 818 -45.48 13.79 -11.96
C GLY A 818 -44.86 12.70 -12.82
N TYR A 819 -44.77 12.89 -14.14
CA TYR A 819 -43.94 12.08 -15.04
C TYR A 819 -42.75 12.89 -15.58
N GLY A 820 -41.64 12.20 -15.92
CA GLY A 820 -40.36 12.85 -16.16
C GLY A 820 -40.00 13.08 -17.64
N ASP A 821 -39.48 14.28 -17.95
CA ASP A 821 -39.07 14.77 -19.28
C ASP A 821 -38.01 13.87 -19.98
N ASN A 822 -37.24 13.05 -19.25
CA ASN A 822 -36.19 12.25 -19.85
C ASN A 822 -36.77 11.01 -20.53
N ALA A 823 -36.95 11.09 -21.86
CA ALA A 823 -37.46 10.01 -22.72
C ALA A 823 -36.62 8.70 -22.75
N ALA A 824 -35.54 8.59 -21.96
CA ALA A 824 -34.78 7.37 -21.74
C ALA A 824 -34.92 6.79 -20.30
N GLY A 825 -35.64 7.48 -19.40
CA GLY A 825 -35.83 7.09 -18.01
C GLY A 825 -37.08 6.24 -17.75
N PHE A 826 -37.27 5.90 -16.48
CA PHE A 826 -38.43 5.17 -15.97
C PHE A 826 -39.71 6.00 -16.12
N GLU A 827 -40.80 5.34 -16.56
CA GLU A 827 -42.14 5.94 -16.80
C GLU A 827 -42.10 7.33 -17.47
N ALA A 828 -41.20 7.52 -18.44
CA ALA A 828 -40.96 8.82 -19.07
C ALA A 828 -42.20 9.41 -19.76
N ASP A 829 -42.38 10.72 -19.57
CA ASP A 829 -43.52 11.46 -20.10
C ASP A 829 -43.53 11.49 -21.64
N ALA A 830 -44.65 11.05 -22.21
CA ALA A 830 -44.90 11.00 -23.65
C ALA A 830 -45.66 12.23 -24.19
N CYS A 831 -45.79 13.30 -23.38
CA CYS A 831 -46.56 14.52 -23.64
C CYS A 831 -45.82 15.85 -23.28
N ILE A 832 -44.98 15.90 -22.24
CA ILE A 832 -43.95 16.93 -21.83
C ILE A 832 -44.35 18.41 -21.80
N THR A 833 -45.62 18.71 -22.04
CA THR A 833 -46.19 20.07 -22.17
C THR A 833 -47.73 20.08 -22.01
N ILE A 834 -48.34 18.94 -21.69
CA ILE A 834 -49.78 18.69 -21.66
C ILE A 834 -50.12 17.75 -20.48
N LEU A 835 -49.96 18.26 -19.26
CA LEU A 835 -50.37 17.66 -17.98
C LEU A 835 -51.49 16.61 -18.11
N GLY A 836 -51.10 15.36 -17.92
CA GLY A 836 -51.92 14.17 -18.09
C GLY A 836 -52.16 13.41 -16.81
N ASN A 837 -52.51 12.13 -16.98
CA ASN A 837 -52.85 11.21 -15.91
C ASN A 837 -52.93 9.73 -16.35
N SER A 838 -52.52 9.40 -17.58
CA SER A 838 -52.35 8.02 -18.06
C SER A 838 -51.21 7.33 -17.30
N THR A 839 -51.43 6.06 -16.95
CA THR A 839 -50.55 5.26 -16.08
C THR A 839 -50.26 3.86 -16.66
N SER A 840 -50.58 3.61 -17.94
CA SER A 840 -50.52 2.24 -18.51
C SER A 840 -50.11 2.15 -19.98
N ASP A 841 -50.04 3.25 -20.73
CA ASP A 841 -49.41 3.27 -22.07
C ASP A 841 -48.47 4.49 -22.28
N ARG A 842 -49.02 5.68 -22.51
CA ARG A 842 -48.29 6.94 -22.64
C ARG A 842 -48.40 7.67 -21.32
N PHE A 843 -47.47 7.37 -20.43
CA PHE A 843 -47.27 8.11 -19.18
C PHE A 843 -47.22 9.62 -19.45
N GLY A 844 -47.79 10.41 -18.54
CA GLY A 844 -47.93 11.87 -18.68
C GLY A 844 -48.94 12.38 -19.71
N CYS A 845 -49.66 11.50 -20.42
CA CYS A 845 -50.69 11.92 -21.38
C CYS A 845 -52.12 11.91 -20.80
N LEU A 846 -53.02 12.68 -21.45
CA LEU A 846 -54.40 12.88 -21.02
C LEU A 846 -55.25 11.60 -21.12
N ASP A 847 -55.88 11.23 -20.01
CA ASP A 847 -56.87 10.16 -19.89
C ASP A 847 -58.15 10.77 -19.27
N ASP A 848 -59.24 10.86 -20.05
CA ASP A 848 -60.44 11.63 -19.70
C ASP A 848 -61.40 10.92 -18.72
N ASP A 849 -61.31 9.60 -18.55
CA ASP A 849 -62.15 8.85 -17.60
C ASP A 849 -61.39 8.20 -16.44
N GLY A 850 -60.05 8.15 -16.56
CA GLY A 850 -59.09 7.86 -15.51
C GLY A 850 -58.76 6.38 -15.39
N ASP A 851 -58.86 5.58 -16.45
CA ASP A 851 -58.63 4.13 -16.42
C ASP A 851 -57.16 3.69 -16.41
N GLY A 852 -56.26 4.54 -16.90
CA GLY A 852 -54.84 4.28 -17.05
C GLY A 852 -54.35 4.40 -18.50
N TYR A 853 -55.23 4.31 -19.50
CA TYR A 853 -54.87 4.40 -20.92
C TYR A 853 -55.10 5.81 -21.50
N SER A 854 -54.13 6.28 -22.28
CA SER A 854 -54.17 7.58 -22.92
C SER A 854 -55.22 7.65 -24.04
N ASN A 855 -55.97 8.75 -24.06
CA ASN A 855 -56.97 9.05 -25.09
C ASN A 855 -56.40 8.85 -26.51
N ASN A 856 -57.17 8.23 -27.41
CA ASN A 856 -56.78 8.22 -28.83
C ASN A 856 -56.78 9.65 -29.41
N ASP A 857 -55.67 10.01 -30.04
CA ASP A 857 -55.40 11.34 -30.59
C ASP A 857 -55.00 11.26 -32.09
N ALA A 858 -54.44 12.34 -32.65
CA ALA A 858 -54.06 12.39 -34.07
C ALA A 858 -52.73 11.66 -34.39
N THR A 859 -52.05 11.14 -33.38
CA THR A 859 -50.69 10.58 -33.38
C THR A 859 -50.62 9.22 -32.67
N TRP A 860 -51.47 8.98 -31.67
CA TRP A 860 -51.62 7.74 -30.94
C TRP A 860 -53.05 7.20 -31.15
N LEU A 861 -53.17 6.00 -31.72
CA LEU A 861 -54.44 5.42 -32.14
C LEU A 861 -54.65 4.08 -31.44
N VAL A 862 -55.90 3.62 -31.39
CA VAL A 862 -56.28 2.30 -30.83
C VAL A 862 -55.43 1.16 -31.40
N SER A 863 -55.09 1.21 -32.70
CA SER A 863 -54.20 0.24 -33.37
C SER A 863 -52.77 0.19 -32.84
N ASN A 864 -52.40 1.11 -31.94
CA ASN A 864 -51.07 1.29 -31.38
C ASN A 864 -51.06 1.19 -29.84
N GLY A 865 -52.21 0.91 -29.19
CA GLY A 865 -52.33 0.81 -27.74
C GLY A 865 -53.03 1.97 -27.03
N ALA A 866 -53.52 2.98 -27.76
CA ALA A 866 -54.37 4.02 -27.18
C ALA A 866 -55.72 3.45 -26.70
N ASP A 867 -56.31 4.09 -25.70
CA ASP A 867 -57.65 3.80 -25.19
C ASP A 867 -58.70 3.71 -26.31
N ALA A 868 -59.45 2.61 -26.32
CA ALA A 868 -60.47 2.23 -27.29
C ALA A 868 -61.91 2.56 -26.86
N CYS A 869 -62.11 3.17 -25.69
CA CYS A 869 -63.40 3.36 -25.01
C CYS A 869 -63.67 4.78 -24.42
N ASN A 870 -62.65 5.61 -24.10
CA ASN A 870 -62.63 7.09 -23.91
C ASN A 870 -63.68 7.77 -23.02
N SER A 871 -64.54 7.03 -22.34
CA SER A 871 -65.71 7.54 -21.63
C SER A 871 -66.38 6.52 -20.70
N VAL A 872 -65.77 5.34 -20.54
CA VAL A 872 -66.28 4.16 -19.86
C VAL A 872 -65.13 3.42 -19.17
N LYS A 873 -64.49 4.09 -18.19
CA LYS A 873 -63.41 3.56 -17.33
C LYS A 873 -63.51 2.06 -17.07
N ALA A 874 -62.64 1.30 -17.72
CA ALA A 874 -62.54 -0.15 -17.62
C ALA A 874 -61.10 -0.61 -17.93
N PHE A 875 -60.81 -1.92 -17.99
CA PHE A 875 -59.45 -2.40 -17.75
C PHE A 875 -58.95 -3.53 -18.66
N SER A 876 -59.66 -3.87 -19.74
CA SER A 876 -59.13 -4.78 -20.77
C SER A 876 -57.84 -4.24 -21.39
N ASN A 877 -56.92 -5.15 -21.75
CA ASN A 877 -55.55 -4.85 -22.20
C ASN A 877 -54.95 -5.85 -23.23
N ILE A 878 -55.68 -6.92 -23.60
CA ILE A 878 -55.23 -7.94 -24.56
C ILE A 878 -55.57 -7.53 -26.00
N ASP A 879 -56.77 -6.97 -26.22
CA ASP A 879 -57.35 -6.71 -27.55
C ASP A 879 -57.76 -5.25 -27.78
N ARG A 880 -58.45 -4.64 -26.81
CA ARG A 880 -58.93 -3.27 -26.81
C ARG A 880 -58.63 -2.63 -25.46
N ASN A 881 -57.62 -1.77 -25.41
CA ASN A 881 -57.24 -1.09 -24.17
C ASN A 881 -58.39 -0.20 -23.64
N GLY A 882 -58.64 -0.25 -22.33
CA GLY A 882 -59.60 0.62 -21.62
C GLY A 882 -61.08 0.24 -21.74
N CYS A 883 -61.38 -0.96 -22.22
CA CYS A 883 -62.77 -1.41 -22.46
C CYS A 883 -63.30 -2.37 -21.37
N PRO A 884 -64.63 -2.58 -21.30
CA PRO A 884 -65.24 -3.51 -20.37
C PRO A 884 -64.77 -4.96 -20.56
N ASP A 885 -64.68 -5.63 -19.43
CA ASP A 885 -64.21 -7.00 -19.19
C ASP A 885 -64.97 -7.42 -17.90
N GLU A 886 -65.86 -8.42 -17.98
CA GLU A 886 -66.73 -8.82 -16.85
C GLU A 886 -66.03 -9.73 -15.82
N ASP A 887 -65.01 -10.51 -16.19
CA ASP A 887 -64.39 -11.52 -15.31
C ASP A 887 -62.92 -11.28 -14.92
N GLY A 888 -62.17 -10.50 -15.70
CA GLY A 888 -60.87 -9.93 -15.36
C GLY A 888 -59.66 -10.59 -16.00
N ASP A 889 -59.79 -11.26 -17.16
CA ASP A 889 -58.64 -11.82 -17.89
C ASP A 889 -57.86 -10.82 -18.75
N GLY A 890 -58.46 -9.68 -19.08
CA GLY A 890 -57.88 -8.62 -19.91
C GLY A 890 -58.36 -8.60 -21.38
N ALA A 891 -59.15 -9.56 -21.86
CA ALA A 891 -59.86 -9.48 -23.13
C ALA A 891 -61.16 -8.71 -22.97
N SER A 892 -61.54 -7.91 -23.99
CA SER A 892 -62.74 -7.06 -23.87
C SER A 892 -64.04 -7.79 -24.24
N ASP A 893 -65.08 -7.50 -23.45
CA ASP A 893 -66.45 -7.97 -23.63
C ASP A 893 -66.92 -7.76 -25.08
N PRO A 894 -67.67 -8.71 -25.67
CA PRO A 894 -68.39 -8.45 -26.92
C PRO A 894 -69.37 -7.27 -26.78
N ASP A 895 -69.06 -6.12 -27.40
CA ASP A 895 -70.01 -5.02 -27.66
C ASP A 895 -70.61 -5.09 -29.08
N PRO A 896 -71.63 -5.94 -29.33
CA PRO A 896 -72.32 -5.99 -30.62
C PRO A 896 -73.19 -4.75 -30.88
N THR A 897 -73.19 -3.75 -29.98
CA THR A 897 -74.01 -2.54 -30.07
C THR A 897 -73.23 -1.28 -30.43
N GLY A 898 -71.92 -1.24 -30.20
CA GLY A 898 -71.07 -0.06 -30.40
C GLY A 898 -71.49 1.10 -29.49
N ILE A 899 -71.79 0.81 -28.23
CA ILE A 899 -72.03 1.83 -27.20
C ILE A 899 -70.72 2.32 -26.59
N ASN A 900 -69.71 1.45 -26.53
CA ASN A 900 -68.37 1.71 -26.00
C ASN A 900 -67.38 1.78 -27.18
N GLY A 901 -67.67 2.59 -28.20
CA GLY A 901 -66.83 2.74 -29.39
C GLY A 901 -67.31 1.95 -30.62
N SER A 902 -66.41 1.19 -31.24
CA SER A 902 -66.74 0.32 -32.39
C SER A 902 -67.50 -0.93 -31.98
N ILE A 903 -68.31 -1.47 -32.89
CA ILE A 903 -68.91 -2.81 -32.74
C ILE A 903 -67.78 -3.84 -32.62
N TRP A 904 -67.91 -4.72 -31.63
CA TRP A 904 -66.92 -5.75 -31.29
C TRP A 904 -67.65 -7.07 -31.00
N THR A 905 -67.14 -8.18 -31.53
CA THR A 905 -67.74 -9.51 -31.36
C THR A 905 -66.67 -10.59 -31.33
N VAL A 906 -67.01 -11.80 -30.89
CA VAL A 906 -66.09 -12.96 -30.87
C VAL A 906 -65.45 -13.23 -32.25
N THR A 907 -66.17 -12.94 -33.35
CA THR A 907 -65.64 -13.08 -34.72
C THR A 907 -64.71 -11.95 -35.15
N ASP A 908 -64.71 -10.83 -34.42
CA ASP A 908 -63.80 -9.69 -34.62
C ASP A 908 -62.57 -9.77 -33.70
N GLY A 909 -62.67 -10.47 -32.56
CA GLY A 909 -61.59 -10.70 -31.58
C GLY A 909 -61.97 -10.55 -30.10
N ALA A 910 -63.26 -10.36 -29.78
CA ALA A 910 -63.74 -10.25 -28.39
C ALA A 910 -63.73 -11.60 -27.66
N ASP A 911 -63.78 -11.57 -26.32
CA ASP A 911 -63.87 -12.78 -25.49
C ASP A 911 -65.01 -13.75 -25.92
N ALA A 912 -64.68 -15.04 -25.92
CA ALA A 912 -65.56 -16.16 -26.23
C ALA A 912 -66.23 -16.83 -25.01
N TYR A 913 -65.70 -16.68 -23.80
CA TYR A 913 -65.97 -17.58 -22.66
C TYR A 913 -66.64 -16.94 -21.43
N LEU A 914 -66.77 -15.61 -21.36
CA LEU A 914 -67.63 -14.81 -20.46
C LEU A 914 -67.98 -15.48 -19.11
N GLY A 915 -67.03 -15.43 -18.18
CA GLY A 915 -67.15 -15.94 -16.81
C GLY A 915 -66.04 -16.93 -16.39
N ASP A 916 -65.07 -17.20 -17.25
CA ASP A 916 -63.84 -17.93 -16.93
C ASP A 916 -62.63 -17.05 -17.25
N ALA A 917 -62.16 -16.31 -16.24
CA ALA A 917 -61.05 -15.36 -16.30
C ALA A 917 -59.66 -16.00 -16.55
N THR A 918 -59.64 -17.10 -17.30
CA THR A 918 -58.46 -17.82 -17.77
C THR A 918 -58.59 -18.26 -19.24
N GLN A 919 -59.75 -18.08 -19.87
CA GLN A 919 -60.06 -18.51 -21.23
C GLN A 919 -60.76 -17.39 -21.99
N TRP A 920 -60.27 -17.04 -23.18
CA TRP A 920 -60.89 -16.00 -24.04
C TRP A 920 -60.92 -16.33 -25.54
N ALA A 921 -60.28 -17.44 -25.97
CA ALA A 921 -60.13 -17.80 -27.39
C ALA A 921 -60.44 -19.28 -27.64
N ASP A 922 -61.08 -19.56 -28.77
CA ASP A 922 -61.47 -20.88 -29.29
C ASP A 922 -61.21 -20.87 -30.81
N GLN A 923 -60.07 -21.42 -31.24
CA GLN A 923 -59.61 -21.29 -32.63
C GLN A 923 -60.29 -22.25 -33.60
N ASP A 924 -60.66 -23.45 -33.15
CA ASP A 924 -61.17 -24.52 -34.02
C ASP A 924 -62.63 -24.94 -33.76
N GLY A 925 -63.21 -24.55 -32.62
CA GLY A 925 -64.62 -24.69 -32.31
C GLY A 925 -65.02 -25.98 -31.59
N ASP A 926 -64.09 -26.69 -30.94
CA ASP A 926 -64.38 -27.92 -30.19
C ASP A 926 -65.03 -27.66 -28.81
N GLY A 927 -64.67 -26.54 -28.17
CA GLY A 927 -65.22 -26.05 -26.91
C GLY A 927 -64.24 -26.02 -25.72
N TYR A 928 -63.01 -26.50 -25.88
CA TYR A 928 -61.88 -26.18 -25.00
C TYR A 928 -61.20 -24.89 -25.47
N GLY A 929 -60.66 -24.08 -24.55
CA GLY A 929 -60.10 -22.78 -24.90
C GLY A 929 -58.60 -22.82 -25.16
N ASP A 930 -58.13 -22.05 -26.16
CA ASP A 930 -56.76 -22.04 -26.71
C ASP A 930 -55.65 -21.72 -25.68
N ASN A 931 -56.01 -21.19 -24.50
CA ASN A 931 -55.04 -20.59 -23.60
C ASN A 931 -54.23 -21.63 -22.82
N PRO A 932 -52.91 -21.41 -22.65
CA PRO A 932 -52.05 -22.33 -21.93
C PRO A 932 -52.29 -22.29 -20.40
N PRO A 933 -51.94 -23.38 -19.67
CA PRO A 933 -51.95 -23.41 -18.21
C PRO A 933 -51.30 -22.16 -17.57
N PRO A 934 -51.96 -21.49 -16.59
CA PRO A 934 -52.92 -22.04 -15.65
C PRO A 934 -54.39 -22.04 -16.07
N ALA A 935 -54.71 -21.84 -17.35
CA ALA A 935 -56.07 -21.93 -17.88
C ALA A 935 -56.84 -23.19 -17.48
N THR A 936 -58.14 -23.02 -17.18
CA THR A 936 -59.06 -24.11 -16.87
C THR A 936 -59.34 -24.91 -18.14
N GLU A 937 -59.14 -26.24 -18.07
CA GLU A 937 -59.47 -27.20 -19.14
C GLU A 937 -59.00 -26.74 -20.54
N GLY A 938 -57.81 -26.13 -20.61
CA GLY A 938 -57.26 -25.53 -21.84
C GLY A 938 -56.76 -26.55 -22.86
N ASP A 939 -56.99 -26.22 -24.13
CA ASP A 939 -56.76 -27.08 -25.28
C ASP A 939 -55.25 -27.28 -25.55
N ALA A 940 -54.84 -28.55 -25.56
CA ALA A 940 -53.47 -28.97 -25.85
C ALA A 940 -53.19 -29.19 -27.35
N CYS A 941 -54.20 -29.07 -28.21
CA CYS A 941 -54.17 -29.33 -29.66
C CYS A 941 -54.65 -28.16 -30.57
N ASN A 942 -55.44 -27.21 -30.06
CA ASN A 942 -55.73 -25.80 -30.45
C ASN A 942 -55.88 -25.39 -31.93
N THR A 943 -55.92 -26.36 -32.83
CA THR A 943 -56.06 -26.22 -34.29
C THR A 943 -56.64 -27.49 -34.94
N THR A 944 -56.97 -28.50 -34.13
CA THR A 944 -57.38 -29.85 -34.50
C THR A 944 -58.43 -30.35 -33.48
N PRO A 945 -59.74 -30.15 -33.74
CA PRO A 945 -60.81 -30.42 -32.77
C PRO A 945 -60.80 -31.85 -32.24
N GLY A 946 -60.74 -32.02 -30.91
CA GLY A 946 -60.58 -33.31 -30.25
C GLY A 946 -61.68 -33.66 -29.26
N THR A 947 -61.42 -34.69 -28.43
CA THR A 947 -62.37 -35.17 -27.40
C THR A 947 -61.72 -35.75 -26.14
N SER A 948 -60.40 -35.90 -26.06
CA SER A 948 -59.72 -36.39 -24.84
C SER A 948 -59.92 -35.42 -23.66
N TYR A 949 -59.86 -35.98 -22.44
CA TYR A 949 -60.27 -35.28 -21.20
C TYR A 949 -59.62 -35.82 -19.91
N GLN A 950 -58.68 -36.78 -20.00
CA GLN A 950 -57.96 -37.35 -18.83
C GLN A 950 -56.52 -36.84 -18.73
N ASP A 951 -55.82 -36.63 -19.86
CA ASP A 951 -54.42 -36.20 -19.94
C ASP A 951 -54.24 -34.86 -20.68
N ARG A 952 -54.69 -34.78 -21.93
CA ARG A 952 -54.64 -33.61 -22.81
C ARG A 952 -56.05 -33.26 -23.23
N PHE A 953 -56.57 -32.13 -22.75
CA PHE A 953 -57.88 -31.63 -23.18
C PHE A 953 -57.79 -31.18 -24.66
N GLY A 954 -58.85 -31.40 -25.43
CA GLY A 954 -58.98 -30.97 -26.83
C GLY A 954 -58.19 -31.78 -27.87
N CYS A 955 -57.53 -32.88 -27.51
CA CYS A 955 -56.78 -33.71 -28.47
C CYS A 955 -57.57 -34.91 -29.04
N ASP A 956 -57.09 -35.47 -30.14
CA ASP A 956 -57.60 -36.74 -30.71
C ASP A 956 -57.57 -37.88 -29.67
N ASP A 957 -58.63 -38.69 -29.66
CA ASP A 957 -58.87 -39.87 -28.82
C ASP A 957 -59.54 -40.91 -29.73
N THR A 958 -58.79 -41.93 -30.17
CA THR A 958 -59.23 -42.83 -31.24
C THR A 958 -60.29 -43.86 -30.81
N ASP A 959 -60.28 -44.31 -29.55
CA ASP A 959 -61.18 -45.39 -29.09
C ASP A 959 -62.17 -44.99 -27.96
N GLY A 960 -62.01 -43.81 -27.37
CA GLY A 960 -62.99 -43.13 -26.54
C GLY A 960 -62.90 -43.42 -25.05
N ASP A 961 -61.73 -43.82 -24.54
CA ASP A 961 -61.51 -44.05 -23.11
C ASP A 961 -61.28 -42.73 -22.32
N GLY A 962 -60.72 -41.71 -23.00
CA GLY A 962 -60.47 -40.36 -22.52
C GLY A 962 -59.01 -39.91 -22.47
N TYR A 963 -58.05 -40.80 -22.68
CA TYR A 963 -56.65 -40.44 -22.90
C TYR A 963 -56.40 -40.06 -24.37
N SER A 964 -55.35 -39.27 -24.63
CA SER A 964 -55.07 -38.76 -25.98
C SER A 964 -54.12 -39.65 -26.79
N ASP A 965 -54.38 -39.72 -28.09
CA ASP A 965 -53.55 -40.38 -29.08
C ASP A 965 -52.10 -39.83 -29.05
N GLY A 966 -51.13 -40.72 -29.26
CA GLY A 966 -49.72 -40.36 -29.33
C GLY A 966 -49.33 -39.65 -30.63
N ASP A 967 -48.69 -38.49 -30.53
CA ASP A 967 -48.19 -37.69 -31.65
C ASP A 967 -46.65 -37.51 -31.65
N ALA A 968 -46.13 -36.57 -32.45
CA ALA A 968 -44.70 -36.30 -32.59
C ALA A 968 -44.06 -35.59 -31.38
N THR A 969 -44.87 -35.17 -30.41
CA THR A 969 -44.51 -34.40 -29.20
C THR A 969 -45.08 -34.99 -27.92
N TRP A 970 -46.18 -35.76 -27.99
CA TRP A 970 -46.76 -36.55 -26.90
C TRP A 970 -46.63 -38.04 -27.22
N THR A 971 -45.66 -38.73 -26.62
CA THR A 971 -45.42 -40.17 -26.82
C THR A 971 -45.86 -40.98 -25.60
N VAL A 972 -45.98 -42.31 -25.75
CA VAL A 972 -46.36 -43.24 -24.66
C VAL A 972 -45.50 -43.02 -23.41
N ALA A 973 -44.18 -42.88 -23.58
CA ALA A 973 -43.22 -42.61 -22.51
C ALA A 973 -43.36 -41.22 -21.84
N GLN A 974 -44.29 -40.38 -22.29
CA GLN A 974 -44.65 -39.09 -21.70
C GLN A 974 -46.05 -39.09 -21.06
N GLY A 975 -46.88 -40.09 -21.35
CA GLY A 975 -48.26 -40.19 -20.87
C GLY A 975 -49.33 -40.31 -21.95
N ALA A 976 -48.97 -40.42 -23.24
CA ALA A 976 -49.92 -40.76 -24.30
C ALA A 976 -50.39 -42.21 -24.17
N ASP A 977 -51.56 -42.51 -24.73
CA ASP A 977 -52.12 -43.85 -24.74
C ASP A 977 -51.14 -44.88 -25.37
N ALA A 978 -50.82 -45.93 -24.60
CA ALA A 978 -49.99 -47.06 -25.01
C ALA A 978 -50.65 -47.98 -26.05
N PHE A 979 -51.99 -48.08 -26.07
CA PHE A 979 -52.75 -48.94 -26.97
C PHE A 979 -53.98 -48.23 -27.59
N PRO A 980 -53.83 -47.22 -28.51
CA PRO A 980 -54.91 -46.37 -29.06
C PRO A 980 -55.99 -47.03 -29.95
N ASN A 981 -56.28 -48.31 -29.72
CA ASN A 981 -57.26 -49.15 -30.42
C ASN A 981 -57.87 -50.23 -29.48
N GLU A 982 -57.57 -50.22 -28.18
CA GLU A 982 -58.06 -51.17 -27.17
C GLU A 982 -58.45 -50.42 -25.87
N PRO A 983 -59.70 -49.93 -25.74
CA PRO A 983 -60.19 -49.04 -24.65
C PRO A 983 -60.35 -49.75 -23.29
N SER A 984 -59.48 -50.72 -23.00
CA SER A 984 -59.28 -51.36 -21.71
C SER A 984 -57.82 -51.32 -21.24
N GLN A 985 -56.89 -50.83 -22.08
CA GLN A 985 -55.45 -50.72 -21.83
C GLN A 985 -54.95 -49.37 -22.35
N TRP A 986 -54.38 -48.53 -21.49
CA TRP A 986 -53.84 -47.22 -21.89
C TRP A 986 -52.42 -46.94 -21.37
N ALA A 987 -51.85 -47.89 -20.62
CA ALA A 987 -50.52 -47.78 -20.02
C ALA A 987 -49.75 -49.10 -20.13
N ASP A 988 -48.44 -48.96 -20.38
CA ASP A 988 -47.41 -50.01 -20.42
C ASP A 988 -46.17 -49.37 -19.75
N GLN A 989 -45.90 -49.76 -18.49
CA GLN A 989 -44.93 -49.04 -17.64
C GLN A 989 -43.46 -49.42 -17.87
N ASP A 990 -43.17 -50.57 -18.46
CA ASP A 990 -41.79 -51.03 -18.70
C ASP A 990 -41.46 -51.37 -20.17
N GLY A 991 -42.45 -51.40 -21.05
CA GLY A 991 -42.31 -51.45 -22.50
C GLY A 991 -42.23 -52.86 -23.09
N ASP A 992 -42.75 -53.88 -22.42
CA ASP A 992 -42.77 -55.25 -22.93
C ASP A 992 -43.93 -55.54 -23.91
N GLY A 993 -44.96 -54.69 -23.91
CA GLY A 993 -46.12 -54.76 -24.80
C GLY A 993 -47.36 -55.45 -24.22
N TYR A 994 -47.35 -55.82 -22.94
CA TYR A 994 -48.55 -56.13 -22.15
C TYR A 994 -49.03 -54.88 -21.40
N GLY A 995 -50.33 -54.78 -21.12
CA GLY A 995 -50.92 -53.54 -20.57
C GLY A 995 -51.16 -53.59 -19.06
N ASP A 996 -50.79 -52.51 -18.37
CA ASP A 996 -50.81 -52.37 -16.90
C ASP A 996 -52.19 -52.60 -16.25
N ASN A 997 -53.28 -52.37 -16.98
CA ASN A 997 -54.61 -52.43 -16.38
C ASN A 997 -55.02 -53.88 -16.16
N ALA A 998 -54.89 -54.36 -14.91
CA ALA A 998 -55.26 -55.72 -14.46
C ALA A 998 -56.72 -56.16 -14.71
N SER A 999 -57.55 -55.36 -15.38
CA SER A 999 -58.89 -55.72 -15.87
C SER A 999 -59.06 -55.62 -17.39
N GLY A 1000 -58.04 -55.19 -18.12
CA GLY A 1000 -58.01 -55.08 -19.58
C GLY A 1000 -57.70 -56.41 -20.27
N VAL A 1001 -57.68 -56.37 -21.60
CA VAL A 1001 -57.29 -57.52 -22.43
C VAL A 1001 -55.78 -57.76 -22.29
N ASN A 1002 -55.38 -59.02 -22.10
CA ASN A 1002 -53.98 -59.45 -21.94
C ASN A 1002 -53.18 -58.54 -20.98
N ALA A 1003 -53.74 -58.29 -19.79
CA ALA A 1003 -53.06 -57.50 -18.79
C ALA A 1003 -51.77 -58.15 -18.31
N ASP A 1004 -50.76 -57.33 -18.03
CA ASP A 1004 -49.49 -57.81 -17.48
C ASP A 1004 -49.67 -58.34 -16.05
N ASN A 1005 -49.04 -59.46 -15.74
CA ASN A 1005 -48.95 -60.03 -14.40
C ASN A 1005 -47.79 -59.42 -13.59
N CYS A 1006 -46.83 -58.74 -14.23
CA CYS A 1006 -45.64 -58.15 -13.64
C CYS A 1006 -45.39 -56.63 -13.94
N PRO A 1007 -46.38 -55.68 -13.82
CA PRO A 1007 -46.42 -54.31 -14.46
C PRO A 1007 -45.32 -53.25 -14.19
N THR A 1008 -44.09 -53.67 -13.91
CA THR A 1008 -42.88 -52.85 -13.65
C THR A 1008 -41.59 -53.67 -13.85
N THR A 1009 -41.67 -54.87 -14.43
CA THR A 1009 -40.60 -55.90 -14.49
C THR A 1009 -40.59 -56.66 -15.83
N PHE A 1010 -40.50 -55.92 -16.94
CA PHE A 1010 -40.29 -56.35 -18.33
C PHE A 1010 -40.05 -57.85 -18.50
N GLY A 1011 -41.01 -58.52 -19.11
CA GLY A 1011 -40.98 -59.97 -19.29
C GLY A 1011 -41.00 -60.43 -20.74
N THR A 1012 -40.99 -61.75 -20.88
CA THR A 1012 -41.25 -62.44 -22.15
C THR A 1012 -42.08 -63.71 -21.98
N SER A 1013 -42.49 -64.06 -20.76
CA SER A 1013 -43.31 -65.25 -20.51
C SER A 1013 -44.68 -65.13 -21.19
N THR A 1014 -45.10 -66.21 -21.86
CA THR A 1014 -46.36 -66.25 -22.63
C THR A 1014 -47.32 -67.35 -22.17
N GLU A 1015 -46.86 -68.30 -21.35
CA GLU A 1015 -47.63 -69.48 -20.94
C GLU A 1015 -48.17 -69.39 -19.50
N LEU A 1016 -49.03 -70.34 -19.14
CA LEU A 1016 -49.75 -70.50 -17.86
C LEU A 1016 -50.61 -69.31 -17.36
N GLY A 1017 -50.51 -68.12 -17.95
CA GLY A 1017 -51.24 -66.93 -17.53
C GLY A 1017 -50.51 -66.08 -16.50
N ASN A 1018 -49.18 -66.20 -16.42
CA ASN A 1018 -48.29 -65.15 -15.95
C ASN A 1018 -47.64 -64.51 -17.20
N LEU A 1019 -48.38 -63.60 -17.85
CA LEU A 1019 -47.91 -62.85 -19.01
C LEU A 1019 -47.02 -61.69 -18.54
N GLY A 1020 -46.04 -61.29 -19.36
CA GLY A 1020 -45.17 -60.14 -19.09
C GLY A 1020 -44.22 -60.29 -17.89
N CYS A 1021 -43.99 -61.52 -17.44
CA CYS A 1021 -43.03 -61.82 -16.38
C CYS A 1021 -41.69 -62.35 -16.93
N SER A 1022 -40.66 -62.34 -16.08
CA SER A 1022 -39.31 -62.80 -16.46
C SER A 1022 -39.26 -64.30 -16.76
N ASP A 1023 -38.57 -64.63 -17.85
CA ASP A 1023 -38.34 -65.95 -18.42
C ASP A 1023 -36.84 -66.00 -18.82
N LEU A 1024 -36.03 -66.70 -18.01
CA LEU A 1024 -34.56 -66.57 -18.05
C LEU A 1024 -33.87 -67.33 -19.19
N ASP A 1025 -34.45 -68.42 -19.69
CA ASP A 1025 -33.88 -69.24 -20.77
C ASP A 1025 -34.74 -69.31 -22.05
N SER A 1026 -35.88 -68.61 -22.04
CA SER A 1026 -36.74 -68.30 -23.19
C SER A 1026 -37.50 -69.49 -23.77
N ASP A 1027 -38.04 -70.33 -22.88
CA ASP A 1027 -38.92 -71.46 -23.25
C ASP A 1027 -40.41 -71.05 -23.34
N GLY A 1028 -40.81 -69.95 -22.69
CA GLY A 1028 -42.15 -69.37 -22.67
C GLY A 1028 -42.85 -69.40 -21.30
N TYR A 1029 -42.32 -70.13 -20.32
CA TYR A 1029 -42.78 -70.15 -18.93
C TYR A 1029 -42.05 -69.07 -18.10
N ALA A 1030 -42.62 -68.65 -16.98
CA ALA A 1030 -41.98 -67.68 -16.09
C ALA A 1030 -41.09 -68.38 -15.06
N ASP A 1031 -39.98 -67.73 -14.64
CA ASP A 1031 -39.00 -68.20 -13.63
C ASP A 1031 -39.64 -68.68 -12.30
N ALA A 1032 -40.89 -68.30 -12.03
CA ALA A 1032 -41.64 -68.61 -10.81
C ALA A 1032 -42.56 -69.86 -10.92
N ASP A 1033 -42.87 -70.30 -12.14
CA ASP A 1033 -43.72 -71.48 -12.42
C ASP A 1033 -42.89 -72.67 -12.94
N ASP A 1034 -41.68 -72.42 -13.44
CA ASP A 1034 -40.75 -73.40 -13.99
C ASP A 1034 -39.94 -74.14 -12.89
N ALA A 1035 -39.80 -75.47 -13.04
CA ALA A 1035 -39.00 -76.34 -12.18
C ALA A 1035 -37.48 -76.27 -12.43
N PHE A 1036 -37.02 -75.92 -13.64
CA PHE A 1036 -35.61 -75.79 -14.01
C PHE A 1036 -35.28 -74.51 -14.81
N PRO A 1037 -35.35 -73.28 -14.23
CA PRO A 1037 -35.16 -71.97 -14.92
C PRO A 1037 -33.77 -71.63 -15.49
N THR A 1038 -33.07 -72.63 -16.03
CA THR A 1038 -31.78 -72.54 -16.72
C THR A 1038 -31.57 -73.66 -17.77
N ASP A 1039 -32.56 -74.53 -18.01
CA ASP A 1039 -32.58 -75.52 -19.10
C ASP A 1039 -33.94 -75.49 -19.84
N SER A 1040 -34.03 -74.69 -20.90
CA SER A 1040 -35.19 -74.51 -21.82
C SER A 1040 -35.59 -75.77 -22.61
N THR A 1041 -35.32 -76.95 -22.07
CA THR A 1041 -35.81 -78.25 -22.52
C THR A 1041 -36.55 -79.02 -21.42
N GLN A 1042 -36.66 -78.47 -20.19
CA GLN A 1042 -37.27 -79.09 -19.02
C GLN A 1042 -37.95 -78.04 -18.13
N TRP A 1043 -39.29 -78.00 -18.11
CA TRP A 1043 -40.06 -77.04 -17.28
C TRP A 1043 -40.85 -77.67 -16.13
N SER A 1044 -40.83 -79.00 -16.00
CA SER A 1044 -41.69 -79.75 -15.07
C SER A 1044 -40.93 -80.93 -14.42
N ASP A 1045 -41.13 -81.09 -13.11
CA ASP A 1045 -40.73 -82.23 -12.28
C ASP A 1045 -41.97 -82.68 -11.49
N ALA A 1046 -42.67 -83.70 -11.98
CA ALA A 1046 -44.01 -84.04 -11.50
C ALA A 1046 -44.04 -84.76 -10.15
N ASP A 1047 -42.92 -85.34 -9.69
CA ASP A 1047 -42.85 -86.08 -8.42
C ASP A 1047 -41.75 -85.63 -7.45
N GLY A 1048 -40.80 -84.80 -7.90
CA GLY A 1048 -39.88 -84.03 -7.07
C GLY A 1048 -38.52 -84.69 -6.82
N ASP A 1049 -38.03 -85.50 -7.76
CA ASP A 1049 -36.76 -86.24 -7.64
C ASP A 1049 -35.55 -85.50 -8.23
N GLY A 1050 -35.79 -84.48 -9.06
CA GLY A 1050 -34.77 -83.63 -9.68
C GLY A 1050 -34.39 -84.00 -11.12
N TYR A 1051 -35.08 -84.95 -11.75
CA TYR A 1051 -35.07 -85.17 -13.20
C TYR A 1051 -36.35 -84.63 -13.86
N GLY A 1052 -36.24 -84.05 -15.05
CA GLY A 1052 -37.36 -83.36 -15.70
C GLY A 1052 -38.24 -84.28 -16.56
N ASP A 1053 -39.55 -84.06 -16.50
CA ASP A 1053 -40.60 -84.90 -17.12
C ASP A 1053 -40.52 -84.96 -18.65
N GLU A 1054 -39.96 -83.94 -19.30
CA GLU A 1054 -40.09 -83.75 -20.74
C GLU A 1054 -39.13 -84.68 -21.48
N SER A 1055 -39.68 -85.79 -21.96
CA SER A 1055 -39.00 -86.95 -22.57
C SER A 1055 -38.01 -86.71 -23.73
N THR A 1056 -37.77 -85.46 -24.12
CA THR A 1056 -36.76 -85.04 -25.12
C THR A 1056 -35.74 -84.02 -24.61
N GLY A 1057 -35.85 -83.56 -23.37
CA GLY A 1057 -34.94 -82.60 -22.75
C GLY A 1057 -33.64 -83.21 -22.24
N THR A 1058 -32.87 -82.44 -21.48
CA THR A 1058 -31.64 -82.92 -20.81
C THR A 1058 -31.99 -83.95 -19.73
N ASN A 1059 -31.31 -85.11 -19.74
CA ASN A 1059 -31.44 -86.20 -18.77
C ASN A 1059 -32.89 -86.43 -18.28
N PRO A 1060 -33.84 -86.70 -19.19
CA PRO A 1060 -35.24 -86.72 -18.83
C PRO A 1060 -35.55 -87.92 -17.92
N ASP A 1061 -36.50 -87.75 -17.00
CA ASP A 1061 -36.90 -88.84 -16.13
C ASP A 1061 -37.50 -90.00 -16.96
N ALA A 1062 -37.00 -91.19 -16.70
CA ALA A 1062 -37.50 -92.43 -17.27
C ALA A 1062 -38.69 -93.01 -16.50
N CYS A 1063 -39.07 -92.43 -15.34
CA CYS A 1063 -40.15 -92.82 -14.46
C CYS A 1063 -41.15 -91.69 -13.98
N PRO A 1064 -41.60 -90.68 -14.79
CA PRO A 1064 -42.18 -89.35 -14.39
C PRO A 1064 -43.42 -89.25 -13.47
N THR A 1065 -43.52 -90.10 -12.45
CA THR A 1065 -44.63 -90.28 -11.51
C THR A 1065 -44.24 -91.11 -10.27
N VAL A 1066 -43.01 -91.66 -10.21
CA VAL A 1066 -42.51 -92.56 -9.16
C VAL A 1066 -41.02 -92.31 -8.85
N THR A 1067 -40.76 -91.19 -8.17
CA THR A 1067 -39.51 -90.75 -7.51
C THR A 1067 -38.46 -91.84 -7.33
N GLY A 1068 -37.32 -91.69 -8.00
CA GLY A 1068 -36.24 -92.67 -8.00
C GLY A 1068 -34.89 -92.13 -7.54
N THR A 1069 -33.87 -92.95 -7.77
CA THR A 1069 -32.46 -92.60 -7.49
C THR A 1069 -31.46 -93.26 -8.45
N SER A 1070 -31.91 -94.01 -9.48
CA SER A 1070 -30.98 -94.53 -10.50
C SER A 1070 -30.29 -93.38 -11.23
N THR A 1071 -29.00 -93.58 -11.52
CA THR A 1071 -28.13 -92.61 -12.21
C THR A 1071 -27.24 -93.24 -13.28
N LEU A 1072 -27.39 -94.55 -13.56
CA LEU A 1072 -26.56 -95.28 -14.52
C LEU A 1072 -27.32 -95.68 -15.80
N ASP A 1073 -28.60 -96.03 -15.69
CA ASP A 1073 -29.41 -96.61 -16.77
C ASP A 1073 -30.69 -95.81 -17.06
N ARG A 1074 -31.64 -95.80 -16.11
CA ARG A 1074 -32.93 -95.12 -16.18
C ARG A 1074 -32.96 -94.03 -15.12
N PHE A 1075 -32.45 -92.85 -15.47
CA PHE A 1075 -32.50 -91.65 -14.62
C PHE A 1075 -33.91 -91.45 -14.05
N GLY A 1076 -33.97 -91.12 -12.75
CA GLY A 1076 -35.20 -90.93 -11.97
C GLY A 1076 -36.02 -92.19 -11.68
N CYS A 1077 -35.55 -93.38 -12.06
CA CYS A 1077 -36.23 -94.63 -11.68
C CYS A 1077 -35.81 -95.20 -10.32
N PRO A 1078 -36.69 -95.96 -9.65
CA PRO A 1078 -36.38 -96.63 -8.39
C PRO A 1078 -35.17 -97.57 -8.47
N ASP A 1079 -34.39 -97.54 -7.39
CA ASP A 1079 -33.16 -98.29 -7.15
C ASP A 1079 -33.23 -98.73 -5.67
N SER A 1080 -33.48 -100.02 -5.42
CA SER A 1080 -33.88 -100.51 -4.09
C SER A 1080 -32.76 -100.58 -3.05
N ASP A 1081 -31.48 -100.57 -3.45
CA ASP A 1081 -30.35 -100.67 -2.52
C ASP A 1081 -29.22 -99.64 -2.74
N SER A 1082 -29.37 -98.78 -3.74
CA SER A 1082 -28.63 -97.53 -3.99
C SER A 1082 -27.22 -97.72 -4.54
N ASP A 1083 -27.03 -98.63 -5.50
CA ASP A 1083 -25.78 -98.73 -6.28
C ASP A 1083 -25.79 -97.92 -7.60
N GLY A 1084 -26.98 -97.49 -8.06
CA GLY A 1084 -27.18 -96.59 -9.20
C GLY A 1084 -27.84 -97.23 -10.42
N ALA A 1085 -28.03 -98.55 -10.47
CA ALA A 1085 -28.85 -99.24 -11.46
C ALA A 1085 -30.35 -99.25 -11.07
N SER A 1086 -31.27 -99.45 -12.03
CA SER A 1086 -32.72 -99.43 -11.74
C SER A 1086 -33.36 -100.82 -11.56
N ASP A 1087 -34.34 -100.87 -10.66
CA ASP A 1087 -35.13 -102.07 -10.29
C ASP A 1087 -35.90 -102.68 -11.50
N GLU A 1088 -36.11 -104.00 -11.48
CA GLU A 1088 -36.86 -104.72 -12.52
C GLU A 1088 -38.39 -104.40 -12.54
N ASP A 1089 -38.82 -103.42 -13.34
CA ASP A 1089 -40.25 -103.14 -13.60
C ASP A 1089 -40.86 -104.09 -14.65
N LEU A 1090 -41.09 -105.34 -14.21
CA LEU A 1090 -41.80 -106.37 -14.99
C LEU A 1090 -43.23 -105.99 -15.40
N SER A 1091 -43.84 -104.96 -14.81
CA SER A 1091 -45.22 -104.54 -15.13
C SER A 1091 -45.28 -103.42 -16.16
N GLY A 1092 -44.20 -102.66 -16.37
CA GLY A 1092 -44.26 -101.37 -17.07
C GLY A 1092 -45.18 -100.39 -16.33
N THR A 1093 -45.05 -100.38 -15.01
CA THR A 1093 -45.83 -99.55 -14.09
C THR A 1093 -45.29 -98.13 -14.02
N ASN A 1094 -43.97 -98.00 -14.14
CA ASN A 1094 -43.20 -96.77 -14.03
C ASN A 1094 -42.53 -96.46 -15.38
N GLY A 1095 -43.19 -96.78 -16.51
CA GLY A 1095 -42.63 -96.57 -17.86
C GLY A 1095 -42.64 -97.85 -18.73
N PRO A 1096 -41.68 -98.02 -19.66
CA PRO A 1096 -41.53 -99.27 -20.41
C PRO A 1096 -41.28 -100.46 -19.47
N VAL A 1097 -41.74 -101.66 -19.86
CA VAL A 1097 -41.37 -102.90 -19.16
C VAL A 1097 -39.85 -103.03 -19.22
N TRP A 1098 -39.22 -103.16 -18.06
CA TRP A 1098 -37.77 -103.17 -17.89
C TRP A 1098 -37.40 -104.48 -17.21
N THR A 1099 -36.72 -105.37 -17.95
CA THR A 1099 -36.31 -106.69 -17.44
C THR A 1099 -34.81 -106.77 -17.25
N ILE A 1100 -34.33 -107.75 -16.48
CA ILE A 1100 -32.90 -108.04 -16.34
C ILE A 1100 -32.24 -108.31 -17.72
N ALA A 1101 -32.99 -108.81 -18.70
CA ALA A 1101 -32.50 -109.03 -20.05
C ALA A 1101 -32.42 -107.75 -20.92
N ASP A 1102 -32.99 -106.63 -20.46
CA ASP A 1102 -32.91 -105.32 -21.08
C ASP A 1102 -31.83 -104.43 -20.42
N GLY A 1103 -31.48 -104.71 -19.16
CA GLY A 1103 -30.45 -104.02 -18.38
C GLY A 1103 -30.78 -103.75 -16.91
N ALA A 1104 -31.94 -104.19 -16.41
CA ALA A 1104 -32.32 -104.03 -14.99
C ALA A 1104 -31.42 -104.86 -14.06
N ASP A 1105 -31.29 -104.40 -12.80
CA ASP A 1105 -30.51 -105.10 -11.79
C ASP A 1105 -31.02 -106.54 -11.55
N ILE A 1106 -30.09 -107.50 -11.56
CA ILE A 1106 -30.31 -108.93 -11.33
C ILE A 1106 -30.38 -109.32 -9.86
N LEU A 1107 -29.81 -108.53 -8.94
CA LEU A 1107 -29.83 -108.75 -7.49
C LEU A 1107 -30.17 -107.46 -6.69
N PRO A 1108 -31.35 -106.83 -6.90
CA PRO A 1108 -31.76 -105.51 -6.34
C PRO A 1108 -32.08 -105.49 -4.84
N ASN A 1109 -31.30 -106.23 -4.06
CA ASN A 1109 -31.24 -106.23 -2.59
C ASN A 1109 -29.77 -106.48 -2.11
N ASP A 1110 -28.77 -106.43 -3.00
CA ASP A 1110 -27.34 -106.58 -2.75
C ASP A 1110 -26.52 -105.68 -3.70
N ALA A 1111 -26.49 -104.38 -3.37
CA ALA A 1111 -25.69 -103.22 -3.88
C ALA A 1111 -24.17 -103.44 -4.14
N SER A 1112 -23.73 -104.69 -4.20
CA SER A 1112 -22.43 -105.12 -4.64
C SER A 1112 -22.48 -105.97 -5.93
N GLN A 1113 -23.66 -106.23 -6.50
CA GLN A 1113 -23.88 -107.18 -7.62
C GLN A 1113 -25.02 -106.79 -8.59
N TRP A 1114 -24.78 -105.84 -9.49
CA TRP A 1114 -25.78 -105.38 -10.48
C TRP A 1114 -25.82 -106.15 -11.82
N GLU A 1115 -24.86 -107.05 -12.08
CA GLU A 1115 -24.71 -107.74 -13.38
C GLU A 1115 -24.28 -109.22 -13.18
N ASP A 1116 -24.76 -110.14 -14.03
CA ASP A 1116 -24.35 -111.57 -14.12
C ASP A 1116 -24.32 -111.96 -15.61
N SER A 1117 -23.11 -112.03 -16.18
CA SER A 1117 -22.89 -112.19 -17.62
C SER A 1117 -23.05 -113.62 -18.14
N ASP A 1118 -22.90 -114.62 -17.27
CA ASP A 1118 -22.88 -116.05 -17.61
C ASP A 1118 -24.23 -116.73 -17.30
N GLY A 1119 -24.97 -116.21 -16.31
CA GLY A 1119 -26.32 -116.61 -15.95
C GLY A 1119 -26.42 -117.83 -15.02
N ASP A 1120 -25.35 -118.21 -14.30
CA ASP A 1120 -25.41 -119.26 -13.28
C ASP A 1120 -26.05 -118.81 -11.95
N GLY A 1121 -26.19 -117.50 -11.73
CA GLY A 1121 -26.85 -116.90 -10.56
C GLY A 1121 -25.89 -116.33 -9.49
N PHE A 1122 -24.64 -116.03 -9.86
CA PHE A 1122 -23.68 -115.30 -9.03
C PHE A 1122 -23.17 -114.06 -9.77
N GLY A 1123 -23.34 -112.87 -9.18
CA GLY A 1123 -22.99 -111.62 -9.83
C GLY A 1123 -21.50 -111.47 -10.18
N ASP A 1124 -21.23 -110.76 -11.28
CA ASP A 1124 -19.94 -110.62 -11.94
C ASP A 1124 -18.88 -109.89 -11.10
N ASN A 1125 -19.27 -109.11 -10.08
CA ASN A 1125 -18.33 -108.38 -9.23
C ASN A 1125 -17.64 -109.36 -8.26
N PRO A 1126 -16.35 -109.72 -8.43
CA PRO A 1126 -15.70 -110.76 -7.64
C PRO A 1126 -15.36 -110.32 -6.21
N SER A 1127 -15.75 -109.09 -5.84
CA SER A 1127 -15.63 -108.53 -4.49
C SER A 1127 -16.96 -108.33 -3.76
N GLY A 1128 -18.08 -108.49 -4.46
CA GLY A 1128 -19.42 -108.46 -3.88
C GLY A 1128 -19.83 -109.77 -3.21
N THR A 1129 -21.04 -109.79 -2.66
CA THR A 1129 -21.56 -110.95 -1.93
C THR A 1129 -21.70 -112.15 -2.86
N ASN A 1130 -21.06 -113.28 -2.50
CA ASN A 1130 -21.01 -114.51 -3.30
C ASN A 1130 -20.52 -114.33 -4.77
N GLY A 1131 -19.85 -113.22 -5.11
CA GLY A 1131 -19.50 -112.91 -6.50
C GLY A 1131 -18.68 -113.97 -7.20
N ASP A 1132 -18.91 -114.16 -8.50
CA ASP A 1132 -18.31 -115.28 -9.21
C ASP A 1132 -16.79 -115.11 -9.38
N ALA A 1133 -16.10 -116.25 -9.38
CA ALA A 1133 -14.66 -116.38 -9.58
C ALA A 1133 -14.29 -116.72 -11.04
N CYS A 1134 -15.26 -116.91 -11.93
CA CYS A 1134 -15.13 -117.37 -13.31
C CYS A 1134 -15.98 -116.63 -14.38
N PRO A 1135 -16.40 -115.35 -14.26
CA PRO A 1135 -17.44 -114.75 -15.11
C PRO A 1135 -16.97 -114.53 -16.57
N ALA A 1136 -17.14 -115.54 -17.45
CA ALA A 1136 -16.55 -115.59 -18.81
C ALA A 1136 -17.07 -116.69 -19.77
#